data_AF-A0A5C6XRS5-F1
#
_entry.id   AF-A0A5C6XRS5-F1
#
_cell.length_a   1.000
_cell.length_b   1.000
_cell.length_c   1.000
_cell.angle_alpha   90.00
_cell.angle_beta   90.00
_cell.angle_gamma   90.00
#
_symmetry.space_group_name_H-M   'P 1'
#
loop_
_entity.id
_entity.type
_entity.pdbx_description
1 polymer ?
#
loop_
_entity_poly.entity_id
_entity_poly.type
_entity_poly.pdbx_seq_one_letter_code
_entity_poly.pdbx_strand_id
1 'polypeptide(L)'
;MIPSDRRTSPRTRVSPRALLFGACLVLVALTSGACSPSEAGNHPCGGQGSVAGEPGQGCGPCGLDTLVCSDDGELICDGETRCEIGEFCESDNECGDFTCTAGRCAPENMSFIPAGAFEMGAPAAERGRIDGETLHDVALTRHFLIDTTEVTQAEWQALMGYNPSFFTWCGDPCPVENITWLDALAFANARSRDEGLETCYDLSSCTGQPGNRFSCEFDSLIIDLDCTGYRLPTEAEWEYAYRAGTTSAYYTGEPTSGLSCEQPVLDDTARYCGNCLVDQSPSYDCSSDGDRPQMPAACGPAPVASLQPNPWGLFDMAGNVNELVWDARGPYPEFAVDPTGPPPNGQVGIRGSNFCGHMARLRAADRKFTTPTRPAPVTGLRLVRTVRKADEDEFSLDSFRNNGCGGLEPISPAPGSPCGPCGLDTYVCDGTDSVTCSGSTDCNIGERCESDADCEGFVCNAGRCAPEDLAFVPAGGFTMGSPPNELGRIDGEALHPVALSRHLLMQTTEVSQAKWRELMDYNPSFFSDCGENCPVESVTWLETLAFANALSRSQNLPPCYDLSQCERTPGDRFDCPTESIEIDLDCKGYRLPTEAEWEYAYRATTSTAYYNGDPTDRLACEQPLLDAIANYCGNCSVDYSQTFDCSDDGQRPHLPTDCGTRPVASFEPNPWGLFDMSGNVDEFVWDGPDSYPAWAVDPTGPEPSGSVGVRGSNFCGHQARLRAADRKFTSWNRSFPFSGFRLVRTWRKATEEEFDVDTFCNNGCGGCMPLNQPPGTPCGPCGVDRFVCEGENATVCNGSTTCNPGQVCSSDSECASSNCSNGHCAPPGFTYVPEGEFMMGSPAGEPAREASEAQHPVTISRPFLIQSTEVSQAEWRRLFGNNPSTFRLCGDNCPVESVTWLDALAYANALSESQGLPTCYDLSGCTGAPGDRLSCSLQTGSYDPDCRGWRLPTEAEWEYAYRAGTSSMYYTGQSDTNALCEQPLLDDTANYCGNCEVEYEGAYDCSDDGARPHMLTNCGPKPVGQRTPNPWGIFDMAGNVAELVWDGFGPYPEQATDPTGAAHDGTAAVVRGAGFCGHMARLRAADRGNTRWITSAIDMGFRVVRTLD
;
A
#
# COMPACT_ATOMS: atom_id res chain seq x y z
N MET A 1 -49.84 63.04 -0.40
CA MET A 1 -49.10 64.27 -0.06
C MET A 1 -47.62 63.93 -0.05
N ILE A 2 -46.80 64.75 -0.69
CA ILE A 2 -45.31 64.78 -0.67
C ILE A 2 -44.98 66.08 0.13
N PRO A 3 -43.82 66.31 0.81
CA PRO A 3 -42.46 65.83 0.52
C PRO A 3 -41.63 65.46 1.79
N SER A 4 -40.29 65.27 1.83
CA SER A 4 -39.19 65.66 0.91
C SER A 4 -37.85 64.94 1.16
N ASP A 5 -37.11 64.64 0.07
CA ASP A 5 -35.65 64.87 -0.19
C ASP A 5 -34.55 64.22 0.72
N ARG A 6 -33.30 63.93 0.28
CA ARG A 6 -32.51 64.31 -0.93
C ARG A 6 -31.36 63.29 -1.18
N ARG A 7 -31.16 62.74 -2.40
CA ARG A 7 -30.10 63.04 -3.44
C ARG A 7 -28.65 62.60 -3.11
N THR A 8 -27.77 62.20 -4.04
CA THR A 8 -27.64 62.44 -5.52
C THR A 8 -26.97 61.27 -6.28
N SER A 9 -27.26 61.13 -7.58
CA SER A 9 -26.38 60.51 -8.61
C SER A 9 -26.36 61.32 -9.92
N PRO A 10 -25.42 61.02 -10.83
CA PRO A 10 -25.62 60.86 -12.29
C PRO A 10 -25.00 59.51 -12.78
N ARG A 11 -25.02 59.00 -14.03
CA ARG A 11 -25.72 59.09 -15.35
C ARG A 11 -25.10 57.95 -16.23
N THR A 12 -25.63 57.38 -17.31
CA THR A 12 -26.85 57.49 -18.17
C THR A 12 -27.06 56.10 -18.85
N ARG A 13 -28.27 55.57 -19.04
CA ARG A 13 -29.14 55.61 -20.26
C ARG A 13 -28.44 55.24 -21.60
N VAL A 14 -29.02 54.47 -22.53
CA VAL A 14 -30.42 54.44 -23.08
C VAL A 14 -30.81 53.03 -23.63
N SER A 15 -32.11 52.73 -23.77
CA SER A 15 -32.72 51.59 -24.52
C SER A 15 -33.93 52.09 -25.39
N PRO A 16 -34.75 51.26 -26.06
CA PRO A 16 -34.52 50.33 -27.20
C PRO A 16 -35.48 50.59 -28.42
N ARG A 17 -35.40 49.79 -29.52
CA ARG A 17 -36.50 49.31 -30.44
C ARG A 17 -36.20 49.27 -31.98
N ALA A 18 -36.42 48.08 -32.55
CA ALA A 18 -37.04 47.67 -33.84
C ALA A 18 -37.21 48.60 -35.07
N LEU A 19 -36.93 48.04 -36.27
CA LEU A 19 -37.65 48.14 -37.58
C LEU A 19 -36.93 47.20 -38.60
N LEU A 20 -37.49 46.15 -39.23
CA LEU A 20 -38.51 46.01 -40.30
C LEU A 20 -38.03 46.19 -41.78
N PHE A 21 -38.45 45.24 -42.64
CA PHE A 21 -38.51 45.20 -44.13
C PHE A 21 -37.38 44.59 -44.98
N GLY A 22 -37.78 43.72 -45.93
CA GLY A 22 -37.13 43.54 -47.24
C GLY A 22 -37.17 42.12 -47.82
N ALA A 23 -38.03 41.83 -48.80
CA ALA A 23 -38.07 40.54 -49.52
C ALA A 23 -38.00 40.72 -51.05
N CYS A 24 -37.31 39.83 -51.77
CA CYS A 24 -37.61 39.45 -53.16
C CYS A 24 -36.87 38.18 -53.63
N LEU A 25 -37.55 37.37 -54.45
CA LEU A 25 -37.02 36.18 -55.14
C LEU A 25 -36.23 36.53 -56.42
N VAL A 26 -35.42 35.59 -56.95
CA VAL A 26 -35.68 34.86 -58.23
C VAL A 26 -34.53 33.86 -58.55
N LEU A 27 -34.89 32.69 -59.12
CA LEU A 27 -33.97 31.63 -59.59
C LEU A 27 -33.35 31.92 -60.97
N VAL A 28 -32.25 31.22 -61.35
CA VAL A 28 -32.22 30.22 -62.47
C VAL A 28 -30.82 29.60 -62.72
N ALA A 29 -30.80 28.25 -62.71
CA ALA A 29 -29.98 27.19 -63.32
C ALA A 29 -28.61 27.40 -64.06
N LEU A 30 -27.68 26.48 -63.73
CA LEU A 30 -26.84 25.58 -64.59
C LEU A 30 -25.94 26.15 -65.73
N THR A 31 -24.62 25.80 -65.74
CA THR A 31 -24.05 24.62 -66.44
C THR A 31 -22.50 24.53 -66.40
N SER A 32 -21.97 23.34 -66.07
CA SER A 32 -20.74 22.66 -66.58
C SER A 32 -19.38 23.36 -66.75
N GLY A 33 -18.31 22.73 -66.22
CA GLY A 33 -16.91 22.89 -66.68
C GLY A 33 -15.95 21.99 -65.89
N ALA A 34 -15.25 21.05 -66.55
CA ALA A 34 -14.46 20.00 -65.90
C ALA A 34 -12.95 20.30 -65.85
N CYS A 35 -12.23 19.63 -64.93
CA CYS A 35 -10.80 19.33 -65.04
C CYS A 35 -10.48 17.94 -64.46
N SER A 36 -9.44 17.30 -64.99
CA SER A 36 -9.06 15.88 -64.79
C SER A 36 -7.84 15.71 -63.85
N PRO A 37 -7.54 14.49 -63.34
CA PRO A 37 -6.64 14.30 -62.19
C PRO A 37 -5.17 14.04 -62.56
N SER A 38 -4.26 14.26 -61.60
CA SER A 38 -2.88 13.75 -61.62
C SER A 38 -2.25 13.66 -60.22
N GLU A 39 -1.70 12.47 -59.91
CA GLU A 39 -0.52 12.23 -59.03
C GLU A 39 -0.67 12.27 -57.49
N ALA A 40 -1.35 11.22 -56.99
CA ALA A 40 -0.90 10.26 -55.95
C ALA A 40 -0.30 10.69 -54.59
N GLY A 41 -0.97 10.27 -53.51
CA GLY A 41 -0.44 10.11 -52.14
C GLY A 41 -1.50 9.50 -51.19
N ASN A 42 -1.27 8.29 -50.67
CA ASN A 42 -2.25 7.47 -49.93
C ASN A 42 -2.87 8.15 -48.68
N HIS A 43 -4.20 8.01 -48.50
CA HIS A 43 -4.87 7.89 -47.19
C HIS A 43 -6.10 6.94 -47.32
N PRO A 44 -6.49 6.17 -46.28
CA PRO A 44 -7.41 5.04 -46.44
C PRO A 44 -8.85 5.30 -45.97
N CYS A 45 -9.75 5.60 -46.92
CA CYS A 45 -11.17 5.27 -46.80
C CYS A 45 -11.59 4.44 -48.02
N GLY A 46 -11.41 3.11 -47.95
CA GLY A 46 -11.74 2.23 -49.08
C GLY A 46 -11.23 0.79 -48.97
N GLY A 47 -11.94 -0.05 -48.21
CA GLY A 47 -11.87 -1.51 -48.26
C GLY A 47 -13.28 -2.08 -48.45
N GLN A 48 -13.49 -2.95 -49.45
CA GLN A 48 -14.85 -3.35 -49.85
C GLN A 48 -15.42 -4.48 -48.98
N GLY A 49 -16.56 -4.25 -48.30
CA GLY A 49 -17.17 -5.27 -47.41
C GLY A 49 -18.69 -5.21 -47.21
N SER A 50 -19.33 -4.03 -47.20
CA SER A 50 -20.79 -3.90 -47.02
C SER A 50 -21.32 -2.57 -47.61
N VAL A 51 -22.64 -2.43 -47.74
CA VAL A 51 -23.28 -1.39 -48.57
C VAL A 51 -24.00 -0.32 -47.74
N ALA A 52 -23.53 0.92 -47.86
CA ALA A 52 -24.26 2.17 -47.60
C ALA A 52 -23.65 3.29 -48.49
N GLY A 53 -24.36 4.32 -48.94
CA GLY A 53 -25.79 4.56 -48.73
C GLY A 53 -26.28 6.01 -48.87
N GLU A 54 -25.65 6.84 -49.72
CA GLU A 54 -25.83 8.32 -49.78
C GLU A 54 -25.35 9.08 -48.52
N PRO A 55 -25.04 10.40 -48.61
CA PRO A 55 -24.65 11.20 -47.45
C PRO A 55 -25.78 11.25 -46.42
N GLY A 56 -25.46 10.99 -45.14
CA GLY A 56 -26.44 10.99 -44.04
C GLY A 56 -26.93 9.62 -43.56
N GLN A 57 -26.27 8.50 -43.93
CA GLN A 57 -26.46 7.22 -43.21
C GLN A 57 -25.39 7.05 -42.13
N GLY A 58 -25.84 6.78 -40.89
CA GLY A 58 -25.01 6.80 -39.70
C GLY A 58 -24.16 5.53 -39.47
N CYS A 59 -22.97 5.72 -38.91
CA CYS A 59 -21.94 4.70 -38.75
C CYS A 59 -21.50 4.52 -37.29
N GLY A 60 -22.40 4.01 -36.43
CA GLY A 60 -22.08 3.71 -35.02
C GLY A 60 -22.15 4.91 -34.07
N PRO A 61 -22.10 4.67 -32.74
CA PRO A 61 -22.31 5.70 -31.73
C PRO A 61 -21.08 6.58 -31.44
N CYS A 62 -21.34 7.85 -31.14
CA CYS A 62 -20.45 8.88 -30.62
C CYS A 62 -21.11 9.42 -29.34
N GLY A 63 -20.82 8.77 -28.21
CA GLY A 63 -21.60 8.99 -26.97
C GLY A 63 -23.08 8.62 -27.15
N LEU A 64 -23.97 9.61 -27.00
CA LEU A 64 -25.43 9.41 -27.06
C LEU A 64 -26.05 9.54 -28.47
N ASP A 65 -25.28 9.80 -29.53
CA ASP A 65 -25.79 10.00 -30.91
C ASP A 65 -24.94 9.29 -31.98
N THR A 66 -25.30 9.39 -33.27
CA THR A 66 -24.71 8.58 -34.37
C THR A 66 -23.72 9.37 -35.25
N LEU A 67 -22.57 8.77 -35.62
CA LEU A 67 -21.55 9.38 -36.49
C LEU A 67 -22.01 9.59 -37.93
N VAL A 68 -21.61 10.73 -38.54
CA VAL A 68 -21.88 11.07 -39.95
C VAL A 68 -20.60 11.54 -40.65
N CYS A 69 -20.44 11.25 -41.96
CA CYS A 69 -19.33 11.75 -42.75
C CYS A 69 -19.63 13.14 -43.34
N SER A 70 -18.65 14.05 -43.26
CA SER A 70 -18.67 15.35 -43.95
C SER A 70 -18.50 15.24 -45.46
N ASP A 71 -18.87 16.31 -46.18
CA ASP A 71 -18.61 16.48 -47.62
C ASP A 71 -17.10 16.50 -47.96
N ASP A 72 -16.23 16.82 -46.99
CA ASP A 72 -14.77 16.89 -47.13
C ASP A 72 -14.04 15.58 -46.74
N GLY A 73 -14.78 14.58 -46.23
CA GLY A 73 -14.26 13.23 -45.93
C GLY A 73 -13.76 13.01 -44.49
N GLU A 74 -13.88 14.01 -43.62
CA GLU A 74 -13.69 13.84 -42.16
C GLU A 74 -14.98 13.34 -41.49
N LEU A 75 -14.82 12.56 -40.41
CA LEU A 75 -15.90 12.17 -39.52
C LEU A 75 -16.24 13.34 -38.59
N ILE A 76 -17.51 13.71 -38.48
CA ILE A 76 -17.97 14.71 -37.51
C ILE A 76 -19.26 14.24 -36.83
N CYS A 77 -19.34 14.44 -35.51
CA CYS A 77 -20.59 14.31 -34.77
C CYS A 77 -21.35 15.65 -34.94
N ASP A 78 -22.61 15.58 -35.43
CA ASP A 78 -23.31 16.73 -36.04
C ASP A 78 -23.99 17.63 -34.99
N GLY A 79 -23.23 18.56 -34.40
CA GLY A 79 -23.75 19.83 -33.86
C GLY A 79 -24.02 19.95 -32.34
N GLU A 80 -22.99 20.40 -31.62
CA GLU A 80 -23.00 21.18 -30.36
C GLU A 80 -23.35 20.51 -28.99
N THR A 81 -22.50 20.84 -28.00
CA THR A 81 -22.61 20.76 -26.51
C THR A 81 -23.05 19.46 -25.82
N ARG A 82 -22.32 18.35 -26.04
CA ARG A 82 -22.32 17.18 -25.12
C ARG A 82 -20.97 16.52 -24.80
N CYS A 83 -19.88 16.86 -25.45
CA CYS A 83 -18.55 16.25 -25.17
C CYS A 83 -17.94 16.67 -23.83
N GLU A 84 -18.44 17.73 -23.20
CA GLU A 84 -17.84 18.33 -22.01
C GLU A 84 -18.24 17.63 -20.69
N ILE A 85 -19.31 16.82 -20.64
CA ILE A 85 -19.75 16.20 -19.37
C ILE A 85 -18.69 15.19 -18.88
N GLY A 86 -18.13 15.47 -17.70
CA GLY A 86 -17.04 14.67 -17.11
C GLY A 86 -15.63 15.11 -17.50
N GLU A 87 -15.48 16.15 -18.33
CA GLU A 87 -14.17 16.79 -18.56
C GLU A 87 -13.70 17.57 -17.33
N PHE A 88 -12.38 17.71 -17.18
CA PHE A 88 -11.76 18.48 -16.10
C PHE A 88 -11.96 19.98 -16.31
N CYS A 89 -12.18 20.71 -15.22
CA CYS A 89 -12.35 22.17 -15.25
C CYS A 89 -11.80 22.85 -13.98
N GLU A 90 -11.38 24.10 -14.12
CA GLU A 90 -11.10 25.04 -13.02
C GLU A 90 -12.20 26.09 -12.87
N SER A 91 -13.03 26.32 -13.91
CA SER A 91 -14.13 27.29 -13.88
C SER A 91 -15.29 26.95 -14.82
N ASP A 92 -16.49 27.49 -14.55
CA ASP A 92 -17.68 27.31 -15.40
C ASP A 92 -17.47 27.71 -16.87
N ASN A 93 -16.49 28.59 -17.16
CA ASN A 93 -16.21 29.03 -18.53
C ASN A 93 -15.60 27.93 -19.41
N GLU A 94 -15.12 26.84 -18.82
CA GLU A 94 -14.55 25.67 -19.50
C GLU A 94 -15.59 24.59 -19.78
N CYS A 95 -16.80 24.72 -19.23
CA CYS A 95 -17.86 23.71 -19.28
C CYS A 95 -19.02 24.02 -20.24
N GLY A 96 -18.87 25.04 -21.10
CA GLY A 96 -19.87 25.39 -22.12
C GLY A 96 -21.26 25.74 -21.54
N ASP A 97 -22.22 24.82 -21.70
CA ASP A 97 -23.59 24.93 -21.17
C ASP A 97 -23.75 24.30 -19.76
N PHE A 98 -22.68 23.71 -19.20
CA PHE A 98 -22.61 23.04 -17.91
C PHE A 98 -21.86 23.87 -16.84
N THR A 99 -21.89 23.42 -15.59
CA THR A 99 -21.20 24.06 -14.45
C THR A 99 -20.00 23.24 -13.99
N CYS A 100 -18.96 23.89 -13.48
CA CYS A 100 -17.78 23.22 -12.95
C CYS A 100 -17.99 22.81 -11.48
N THR A 101 -18.36 21.54 -11.26
CA THR A 101 -18.65 20.96 -9.95
C THR A 101 -17.51 20.03 -9.54
N ALA A 102 -16.83 20.33 -8.42
CA ALA A 102 -15.70 19.53 -7.90
C ALA A 102 -14.59 19.24 -8.93
N GLY A 103 -14.33 20.16 -9.85
CA GLY A 103 -13.32 20.00 -10.91
C GLY A 103 -13.77 19.10 -12.07
N ARG A 104 -15.09 18.92 -12.25
CA ARG A 104 -15.72 18.26 -13.39
C ARG A 104 -16.90 19.04 -13.94
N CYS A 105 -17.03 19.07 -15.25
CA CYS A 105 -18.20 19.68 -15.90
C CYS A 105 -19.44 18.78 -15.76
N ALA A 106 -20.50 19.31 -15.17
CA ALA A 106 -21.77 18.61 -14.93
C ALA A 106 -22.98 19.57 -14.99
N PRO A 107 -24.21 19.07 -15.24
CA PRO A 107 -25.42 19.89 -15.17
C PRO A 107 -25.58 20.60 -13.82
N GLU A 108 -26.20 21.78 -13.82
CA GLU A 108 -26.46 22.56 -12.61
C GLU A 108 -27.21 21.70 -11.56
N ASN A 109 -26.68 21.66 -10.32
CA ASN A 109 -27.14 20.80 -9.21
C ASN A 109 -26.89 19.29 -9.36
N MET A 110 -26.02 18.86 -10.29
CA MET A 110 -25.49 17.49 -10.34
C MET A 110 -23.95 17.48 -10.30
N SER A 111 -23.39 16.37 -9.82
CA SER A 111 -21.96 16.08 -9.88
C SER A 111 -21.69 14.86 -10.76
N PHE A 112 -20.54 14.84 -11.44
CA PHE A 112 -20.08 13.73 -12.26
C PHE A 112 -19.26 12.75 -11.42
N ILE A 113 -19.72 11.49 -11.37
CA ILE A 113 -19.06 10.39 -10.69
C ILE A 113 -18.48 9.45 -11.75
N PRO A 114 -17.16 9.25 -11.78
CA PRO A 114 -16.54 8.36 -12.76
C PRO A 114 -16.88 6.90 -12.48
N ALA A 115 -16.80 6.06 -13.52
CA ALA A 115 -16.67 4.62 -13.34
C ALA A 115 -15.41 4.31 -12.52
N GLY A 116 -15.45 3.23 -11.74
CA GLY A 116 -14.39 2.90 -10.81
C GLY A 116 -14.77 1.77 -9.86
N ALA A 117 -13.88 1.46 -8.93
CA ALA A 117 -14.09 0.40 -7.96
C ALA A 117 -13.69 0.81 -6.54
N PHE A 118 -14.26 0.13 -5.54
CA PHE A 118 -14.01 0.38 -4.12
C PHE A 118 -14.39 -0.85 -3.27
N GLU A 119 -13.83 -0.94 -2.07
CA GLU A 119 -14.36 -1.83 -1.02
C GLU A 119 -15.63 -1.23 -0.42
N MET A 120 -16.75 -1.94 -0.55
CA MET A 120 -18.03 -1.59 0.05
C MET A 120 -18.19 -2.31 1.40
N GLY A 121 -18.59 -1.59 2.46
CA GLY A 121 -18.73 -2.13 3.82
C GLY A 121 -17.73 -1.55 4.82
N ALA A 122 -17.59 -2.18 6.00
CA ALA A 122 -16.81 -1.64 7.12
C ALA A 122 -15.72 -2.62 7.61
N PRO A 123 -14.48 -2.18 7.87
CA PRO A 123 -13.46 -3.00 8.52
C PRO A 123 -13.92 -3.62 9.84
N ALA A 124 -13.38 -4.78 10.22
CA ALA A 124 -13.76 -5.47 11.46
C ALA A 124 -13.49 -4.64 12.74
N ALA A 125 -12.56 -3.69 12.66
CA ALA A 125 -12.21 -2.77 13.74
C ALA A 125 -13.00 -1.44 13.73
N GLU A 126 -13.85 -1.18 12.72
CA GLU A 126 -14.52 0.11 12.56
C GLU A 126 -15.50 0.40 13.71
N ARG A 127 -15.32 1.57 14.36
CA ARG A 127 -16.04 1.89 15.60
C ARG A 127 -17.53 2.17 15.33
N GLY A 128 -18.37 1.19 15.66
CA GLY A 128 -19.82 1.29 15.52
C GLY A 128 -20.39 0.44 14.39
N ARG A 129 -19.55 -0.36 13.71
CA ARG A 129 -19.95 -1.42 12.76
C ARG A 129 -21.05 -2.32 13.33
N ILE A 130 -21.96 -2.78 12.47
CA ILE A 130 -22.99 -3.77 12.79
C ILE A 130 -22.90 -5.01 11.88
N ASP A 131 -23.66 -6.05 12.23
CA ASP A 131 -23.78 -7.26 11.42
C ASP A 131 -24.39 -6.96 10.04
N GLY A 132 -23.73 -7.42 8.96
CA GLY A 132 -24.16 -7.20 7.57
C GLY A 132 -23.39 -6.12 6.81
N GLU A 133 -22.40 -5.49 7.45
CA GLU A 133 -21.48 -4.49 6.86
C GLU A 133 -20.11 -5.12 6.54
N THR A 134 -20.09 -6.32 5.96
CA THR A 134 -18.83 -7.00 5.59
C THR A 134 -18.22 -6.31 4.36
N LEU A 135 -16.90 -6.09 4.41
CA LEU A 135 -16.12 -5.61 3.26
C LEU A 135 -16.19 -6.62 2.11
N HIS A 136 -16.38 -6.11 0.90
CA HIS A 136 -16.40 -6.84 -0.35
C HIS A 136 -16.14 -5.88 -1.51
N ASP A 137 -15.60 -6.40 -2.61
CA ASP A 137 -15.16 -5.57 -3.74
C ASP A 137 -16.32 -5.22 -4.67
N VAL A 138 -16.46 -3.94 -5.03
CA VAL A 138 -17.48 -3.49 -5.98
C VAL A 138 -16.87 -2.65 -7.10
N ALA A 139 -17.16 -3.04 -8.34
CA ALA A 139 -16.83 -2.30 -9.55
C ALA A 139 -18.10 -1.70 -10.19
N LEU A 140 -18.11 -0.39 -10.41
CA LEU A 140 -19.14 0.35 -11.13
C LEU A 140 -18.59 0.70 -12.53
N THR A 141 -19.13 0.07 -13.57
CA THR A 141 -18.61 0.22 -14.95
C THR A 141 -19.20 1.42 -15.70
N ARG A 142 -20.08 2.19 -15.05
CA ARG A 142 -20.77 3.34 -15.64
C ARG A 142 -20.34 4.64 -14.99
N HIS A 143 -20.04 5.62 -15.83
CA HIS A 143 -19.99 7.01 -15.40
C HIS A 143 -21.43 7.47 -15.15
N PHE A 144 -21.70 8.11 -14.02
CA PHE A 144 -23.05 8.57 -13.65
C PHE A 144 -23.04 9.97 -13.07
N LEU A 145 -24.14 10.69 -13.29
CA LEU A 145 -24.45 11.93 -12.61
C LEU A 145 -25.27 11.62 -11.36
N ILE A 146 -25.00 12.32 -10.26
CA ILE A 146 -25.80 12.28 -9.03
C ILE A 146 -26.21 13.70 -8.62
N ASP A 147 -27.42 13.87 -8.10
CA ASP A 147 -27.84 15.17 -7.54
C ASP A 147 -26.89 15.58 -6.40
N THR A 148 -26.42 16.82 -6.40
CA THR A 148 -25.48 17.33 -5.38
C THR A 148 -26.10 17.38 -3.98
N THR A 149 -27.42 17.47 -3.90
CA THR A 149 -28.22 17.57 -2.68
C THR A 149 -29.34 16.52 -2.69
N GLU A 150 -29.99 16.32 -1.54
CA GLU A 150 -31.28 15.63 -1.53
C GLU A 150 -32.32 16.46 -2.32
N VAL A 151 -33.30 15.80 -2.95
CA VAL A 151 -34.37 16.49 -3.68
C VAL A 151 -35.16 17.37 -2.70
N THR A 152 -35.37 18.63 -3.06
CA THR A 152 -36.04 19.61 -2.20
C THR A 152 -37.56 19.53 -2.26
N GLN A 153 -38.22 20.09 -1.23
CA GLN A 153 -39.68 20.27 -1.20
C GLN A 153 -40.18 21.11 -2.38
N ALA A 154 -39.40 22.09 -2.84
CA ALA A 154 -39.74 22.93 -3.99
C ALA A 154 -39.76 22.14 -5.30
N GLU A 155 -38.71 21.35 -5.58
CA GLU A 155 -38.61 20.51 -6.79
C GLU A 155 -39.72 19.46 -6.82
N TRP A 156 -39.93 18.77 -5.70
CA TRP A 156 -41.03 17.81 -5.57
C TRP A 156 -42.38 18.47 -5.83
N GLN A 157 -42.66 19.62 -5.21
CA GLN A 157 -43.93 20.30 -5.38
C GLN A 157 -44.13 20.85 -6.80
N ALA A 158 -43.07 21.34 -7.45
CA ALA A 158 -43.12 21.85 -8.81
C ALA A 158 -43.50 20.74 -9.81
N LEU A 159 -42.92 19.55 -9.65
CA LEU A 159 -43.08 18.44 -10.59
C LEU A 159 -44.29 17.56 -10.30
N MET A 160 -44.55 17.23 -9.02
CA MET A 160 -45.63 16.34 -8.60
C MET A 160 -46.95 17.09 -8.30
N GLY A 161 -46.89 18.42 -8.14
CA GLY A 161 -48.06 19.28 -7.90
C GLY A 161 -48.60 19.26 -6.46
N TYR A 162 -47.91 18.60 -5.52
CA TYR A 162 -48.21 18.58 -4.09
C TYR A 162 -46.92 18.40 -3.28
N ASN A 163 -46.91 18.78 -2.00
CA ASN A 163 -45.80 18.54 -1.09
C ASN A 163 -46.23 17.54 0.01
N PRO A 164 -45.59 16.35 0.13
CA PRO A 164 -45.89 15.34 1.13
C PRO A 164 -45.20 15.55 2.49
N SER A 165 -44.22 16.45 2.57
CA SER A 165 -43.37 16.66 3.75
C SER A 165 -44.15 16.89 5.03
N PHE A 166 -43.65 16.33 6.13
CA PHE A 166 -44.09 16.64 7.48
C PHE A 166 -43.49 17.97 7.96
N PHE A 167 -42.23 18.25 7.60
CA PHE A 167 -41.47 19.43 8.02
C PHE A 167 -41.67 20.65 7.11
N THR A 168 -42.94 20.95 6.78
CA THR A 168 -43.35 22.10 5.95
C THR A 168 -42.95 23.48 6.50
N TRP A 169 -42.57 23.59 7.77
CA TRP A 169 -42.06 24.84 8.35
C TRP A 169 -40.62 25.15 7.94
N CYS A 170 -39.85 24.13 7.52
CA CYS A 170 -38.46 24.27 7.08
C CYS A 170 -38.40 25.04 5.74
N GLY A 171 -39.37 24.77 4.85
CA GLY A 171 -39.64 25.52 3.64
C GLY A 171 -39.01 24.93 2.37
N ASP A 172 -39.17 25.67 1.28
CA ASP A 172 -38.80 25.33 -0.10
C ASP A 172 -37.43 24.62 -0.27
N PRO A 173 -36.30 25.06 0.33
CA PRO A 173 -34.98 24.47 0.11
C PRO A 173 -34.66 23.28 1.04
N CYS A 174 -35.59 22.84 1.88
CA CYS A 174 -35.37 21.66 2.72
C CYS A 174 -35.68 20.38 1.93
N PRO A 175 -35.08 19.22 2.28
CA PRO A 175 -35.35 17.97 1.59
C PRO A 175 -36.84 17.62 1.65
N VAL A 176 -37.35 17.01 0.58
CA VAL A 176 -38.65 16.35 0.63
C VAL A 176 -38.53 15.09 1.47
N GLU A 177 -39.49 14.89 2.37
CA GLU A 177 -39.58 13.70 3.20
C GLU A 177 -41.03 13.23 3.33
N ASN A 178 -41.27 12.17 4.11
CA ASN A 178 -42.58 11.55 4.25
C ASN A 178 -43.13 11.00 2.91
N ILE A 179 -42.21 10.53 2.05
CA ILE A 179 -42.47 9.84 0.78
C ILE A 179 -42.30 8.33 0.91
N THR A 180 -42.91 7.57 0.01
CA THR A 180 -42.65 6.14 -0.15
C THR A 180 -41.60 5.87 -1.23
N TRP A 181 -41.00 4.68 -1.23
CA TRP A 181 -40.06 4.25 -2.28
C TRP A 181 -40.74 4.23 -3.67
N LEU A 182 -42.01 3.83 -3.75
CA LEU A 182 -42.77 3.88 -5.00
C LEU A 182 -43.05 5.32 -5.47
N ASP A 183 -43.25 6.26 -4.55
CA ASP A 183 -43.39 7.68 -4.92
C ASP A 183 -42.07 8.23 -5.48
N ALA A 184 -40.93 7.79 -4.94
CA ALA A 184 -39.60 8.15 -5.44
C ALA A 184 -39.35 7.65 -6.87
N LEU A 185 -39.73 6.40 -7.19
CA LEU A 185 -39.68 5.89 -8.58
C LEU A 185 -40.56 6.71 -9.53
N ALA A 186 -41.74 7.13 -9.05
CA ALA A 186 -42.67 7.95 -9.83
C ALA A 186 -42.13 9.37 -10.05
N PHE A 187 -41.45 9.96 -9.05
CA PHE A 187 -40.78 11.26 -9.16
C PHE A 187 -39.60 11.20 -10.16
N ALA A 188 -38.74 10.19 -10.08
CA ALA A 188 -37.63 9.99 -11.02
C ALA A 188 -38.16 9.91 -12.47
N ASN A 189 -39.18 9.07 -12.70
CA ASN A 189 -39.87 8.99 -13.99
C ASN A 189 -40.60 10.27 -14.40
N ALA A 190 -41.03 11.12 -13.46
CA ALA A 190 -41.62 12.42 -13.79
C ALA A 190 -40.52 13.38 -14.27
N ARG A 191 -39.36 13.39 -13.61
CA ARG A 191 -38.23 14.27 -13.93
C ARG A 191 -37.64 13.94 -15.29
N SER A 192 -37.43 12.65 -15.57
CA SER A 192 -37.07 12.19 -16.92
C SER A 192 -37.99 12.78 -18.00
N ARG A 193 -39.32 12.72 -17.80
CA ARG A 193 -40.27 13.19 -18.83
C ARG A 193 -40.33 14.71 -18.96
N ASP A 194 -40.12 15.47 -17.89
CA ASP A 194 -40.08 16.93 -17.92
C ASP A 194 -38.82 17.42 -18.66
N GLU A 195 -37.70 16.74 -18.46
CA GLU A 195 -36.42 16.98 -19.14
C GLU A 195 -36.29 16.29 -20.52
N GLY A 196 -37.33 15.57 -20.98
CA GLY A 196 -37.36 14.94 -22.30
C GLY A 196 -36.54 13.64 -22.45
N LEU A 197 -36.14 13.04 -21.34
CA LEU A 197 -35.34 11.81 -21.22
C LEU A 197 -36.22 10.55 -21.13
N GLU A 198 -35.58 9.38 -21.30
CA GLU A 198 -36.21 8.08 -21.10
C GLU A 198 -36.56 7.80 -19.62
N THR A 199 -37.58 6.97 -19.39
CA THR A 199 -37.99 6.58 -18.04
C THR A 199 -37.42 5.22 -17.66
N CYS A 200 -36.62 5.19 -16.59
CA CYS A 200 -35.89 4.00 -16.13
C CYS A 200 -36.75 2.91 -15.48
N TYR A 201 -38.02 3.21 -15.13
CA TYR A 201 -38.91 2.26 -14.48
C TYR A 201 -40.22 2.07 -15.26
N ASP A 202 -40.59 0.82 -15.57
CA ASP A 202 -41.96 0.52 -15.99
C ASP A 202 -42.89 0.48 -14.76
N LEU A 203 -43.72 1.52 -14.63
CA LEU A 203 -44.74 1.65 -13.59
C LEU A 203 -46.15 1.29 -14.10
N SER A 204 -46.26 0.55 -15.21
CA SER A 204 -47.54 0.15 -15.81
C SER A 204 -48.36 -0.82 -14.95
N SER A 205 -47.71 -1.60 -14.08
CA SER A 205 -48.36 -2.47 -13.08
C SER A 205 -48.90 -1.69 -11.87
N CYS A 206 -48.54 -0.41 -11.73
CA CYS A 206 -48.92 0.39 -10.57
C CYS A 206 -50.36 0.89 -10.63
N THR A 207 -51.00 0.92 -9.46
CA THR A 207 -52.36 1.43 -9.27
C THR A 207 -52.37 2.52 -8.19
N GLY A 208 -53.37 3.40 -8.23
CA GLY A 208 -53.45 4.60 -7.38
C GLY A 208 -52.78 5.82 -8.02
N GLN A 209 -52.39 6.79 -7.20
CA GLN A 209 -51.58 7.94 -7.61
C GLN A 209 -50.45 8.11 -6.59
N PRO A 210 -49.26 8.60 -6.98
CA PRO A 210 -48.20 8.95 -6.03
C PRO A 210 -48.73 9.81 -4.88
N GLY A 211 -48.29 9.52 -3.66
CA GLY A 211 -48.78 10.12 -2.41
C GLY A 211 -50.18 9.66 -1.97
N ASN A 212 -50.89 8.84 -2.75
CA ASN A 212 -52.25 8.40 -2.47
C ASN A 212 -52.54 6.96 -2.95
N ARG A 213 -52.24 6.00 -2.06
CA ARG A 213 -52.45 4.55 -2.28
C ARG A 213 -51.73 4.02 -3.53
N PHE A 214 -50.57 4.58 -3.85
CA PHE A 214 -49.72 4.07 -4.92
C PHE A 214 -49.18 2.68 -4.54
N SER A 215 -49.39 1.69 -5.41
CA SER A 215 -49.00 0.30 -5.17
C SER A 215 -48.79 -0.43 -6.50
N CYS A 216 -47.66 -1.14 -6.62
CA CYS A 216 -47.26 -1.88 -7.81
C CYS A 216 -47.08 -3.38 -7.50
N GLU A 217 -46.95 -4.22 -8.53
CA GLU A 217 -46.54 -5.62 -8.36
C GLU A 217 -45.02 -5.69 -8.27
N PHE A 218 -44.45 -5.94 -7.08
CA PHE A 218 -43.00 -5.85 -6.85
C PHE A 218 -42.16 -6.73 -7.77
N ASP A 219 -42.62 -7.94 -8.07
CA ASP A 219 -41.96 -8.89 -8.97
C ASP A 219 -41.87 -8.39 -10.43
N SER A 220 -42.58 -7.31 -10.79
CA SER A 220 -42.54 -6.67 -12.11
C SER A 220 -41.59 -5.46 -12.20
N LEU A 221 -41.06 -4.99 -11.06
CA LEU A 221 -40.19 -3.81 -11.02
C LEU A 221 -38.74 -4.24 -11.26
N ILE A 222 -38.18 -3.75 -12.37
CA ILE A 222 -36.79 -3.95 -12.78
C ILE A 222 -36.16 -2.56 -12.95
N ILE A 223 -34.88 -2.44 -12.60
CA ILE A 223 -34.05 -1.27 -12.91
C ILE A 223 -33.28 -1.57 -14.19
N ASP A 224 -33.31 -0.62 -15.12
CA ASP A 224 -32.36 -0.57 -16.23
C ASP A 224 -31.25 0.42 -15.86
N LEU A 225 -30.00 -0.04 -15.85
CA LEU A 225 -28.85 0.83 -15.57
C LEU A 225 -28.36 1.58 -16.82
N ASP A 226 -28.79 1.17 -18.01
CA ASP A 226 -28.44 1.82 -19.28
C ASP A 226 -29.50 2.82 -19.77
N CYS A 227 -30.58 3.00 -18.99
CA CYS A 227 -31.58 4.04 -19.24
C CYS A 227 -30.95 5.45 -19.26
N THR A 228 -31.40 6.30 -20.17
CA THR A 228 -30.83 7.65 -20.35
C THR A 228 -31.40 8.72 -19.40
N GLY A 229 -32.28 8.36 -18.47
CA GLY A 229 -32.95 9.27 -17.54
C GLY A 229 -32.66 9.04 -16.07
N TYR A 230 -33.53 9.58 -15.21
CA TYR A 230 -33.36 9.55 -13.76
C TYR A 230 -33.87 8.27 -13.11
N ARG A 231 -33.11 7.82 -12.11
CA ARG A 231 -33.39 6.65 -11.27
C ARG A 231 -32.91 6.91 -9.83
N LEU A 232 -33.30 6.05 -8.89
CA LEU A 232 -32.63 5.98 -7.59
C LEU A 232 -31.21 5.42 -7.77
N PRO A 233 -30.22 5.86 -6.97
CA PRO A 233 -28.93 5.20 -6.89
C PRO A 233 -29.09 3.75 -6.40
N THR A 234 -28.19 2.87 -6.84
CA THR A 234 -27.96 1.61 -6.14
C THR A 234 -27.28 1.87 -4.79
N GLU A 235 -27.34 0.92 -3.86
CA GLU A 235 -26.69 1.04 -2.56
C GLU A 235 -25.16 1.16 -2.68
N ALA A 236 -24.59 0.58 -3.74
CA ALA A 236 -23.19 0.68 -4.10
C ALA A 236 -22.82 2.03 -4.72
N GLU A 237 -23.60 2.52 -5.71
CA GLU A 237 -23.42 3.87 -6.27
C GLU A 237 -23.50 4.93 -5.17
N TRP A 238 -24.42 4.75 -4.22
CA TRP A 238 -24.57 5.63 -3.07
C TRP A 238 -23.35 5.61 -2.13
N GLU A 239 -22.83 4.43 -1.77
CA GLU A 239 -21.65 4.34 -0.89
C GLU A 239 -20.37 4.83 -1.57
N TYR A 240 -20.20 4.53 -2.86
CA TYR A 240 -19.10 5.06 -3.67
C TYR A 240 -19.11 6.59 -3.69
N ALA A 241 -20.28 7.17 -4.02
CA ALA A 241 -20.51 8.61 -4.02
C ALA A 241 -20.31 9.24 -2.62
N TYR A 242 -20.74 8.57 -1.55
CA TYR A 242 -20.52 9.02 -0.17
C TYR A 242 -19.03 9.11 0.16
N ARG A 243 -18.29 8.04 -0.15
CA ARG A 243 -16.86 7.87 0.20
C ARG A 243 -15.97 8.83 -0.57
N ALA A 244 -16.25 9.09 -1.85
CA ALA A 244 -15.46 9.99 -2.69
C ALA A 244 -13.94 9.74 -2.61
N GLY A 245 -13.54 8.46 -2.64
CA GLY A 245 -12.15 8.00 -2.52
C GLY A 245 -11.65 7.72 -1.10
N THR A 246 -12.44 8.00 -0.06
CA THR A 246 -12.05 7.72 1.35
C THR A 246 -12.42 6.30 1.82
N THR A 247 -11.55 5.69 2.61
CA THR A 247 -11.75 4.36 3.21
C THR A 247 -12.27 4.40 4.65
N SER A 248 -12.21 5.56 5.32
CA SER A 248 -12.67 5.78 6.70
C SER A 248 -14.18 5.68 6.87
N ALA A 249 -14.62 5.57 8.13
CA ALA A 249 -16.03 5.48 8.52
C ALA A 249 -16.87 6.68 8.03
N TYR A 250 -16.25 7.86 7.92
CA TYR A 250 -16.81 9.06 7.29
C TYR A 250 -15.82 9.63 6.26
N TYR A 251 -16.31 10.40 5.30
CA TYR A 251 -15.43 11.11 4.34
C TYR A 251 -14.60 12.24 4.97
N THR A 252 -14.86 12.58 6.23
CA THR A 252 -14.06 13.51 7.06
C THR A 252 -13.05 12.80 7.98
N GLY A 253 -12.99 11.46 7.97
CA GLY A 253 -12.06 10.66 8.78
C GLY A 253 -12.74 9.82 9.86
N GLU A 254 -11.97 9.43 10.88
CA GLU A 254 -12.42 8.55 11.98
C GLU A 254 -12.99 9.33 13.19
N PRO A 255 -13.91 8.74 13.98
CA PRO A 255 -14.49 9.38 15.16
C PRO A 255 -13.45 9.63 16.26
N THR A 256 -13.24 10.92 16.58
CA THR A 256 -12.19 11.41 17.49
C THR A 256 -12.44 11.09 18.97
N SER A 257 -13.63 10.62 19.34
CA SER A 257 -13.97 10.27 20.72
C SER A 257 -14.88 9.03 20.82
N GLY A 258 -15.45 8.76 22.00
CA GLY A 258 -16.43 7.69 22.19
C GLY A 258 -17.69 7.89 21.34
N LEU A 259 -18.53 6.85 21.25
CA LEU A 259 -19.78 6.86 20.47
C LEU A 259 -20.87 7.75 21.13
N SER A 260 -20.72 9.07 21.01
CA SER A 260 -21.64 10.09 21.53
C SER A 260 -22.30 10.90 20.40
N CYS A 261 -23.26 11.76 20.75
CA CYS A 261 -23.80 12.77 19.83
C CYS A 261 -22.90 14.02 19.66
N GLU A 262 -21.72 14.08 20.28
CA GLU A 262 -20.76 15.19 20.10
C GLU A 262 -19.55 14.68 19.30
N GLN A 263 -19.53 14.94 17.99
CA GLN A 263 -18.47 14.49 17.07
C GLN A 263 -17.94 15.67 16.24
N PRO A 264 -16.83 16.32 16.67
CA PRO A 264 -16.25 17.45 15.95
C PRO A 264 -15.89 17.18 14.49
N VAL A 265 -15.62 15.92 14.13
CA VAL A 265 -15.31 15.47 12.76
C VAL A 265 -16.54 15.50 11.82
N LEU A 266 -17.75 15.74 12.36
CA LEU A 266 -19.02 15.76 11.64
C LEU A 266 -19.74 17.11 11.71
N ASP A 267 -19.31 18.04 12.57
CA ASP A 267 -20.11 19.22 12.90
C ASP A 267 -20.24 20.20 11.72
N ASP A 268 -19.26 20.22 10.82
CA ASP A 268 -19.23 21.06 9.60
C ASP A 268 -19.82 20.36 8.36
N THR A 269 -20.12 19.05 8.41
CA THR A 269 -20.45 18.21 7.23
C THR A 269 -21.72 17.36 7.36
N ALA A 270 -22.21 17.13 8.58
CA ALA A 270 -23.37 16.29 8.83
C ALA A 270 -24.46 16.97 9.67
N ARG A 271 -25.73 16.76 9.29
CA ARG A 271 -26.89 17.21 10.07
C ARG A 271 -27.44 16.02 10.88
N TYR A 272 -27.14 15.96 12.18
CA TYR A 272 -27.34 14.75 13.01
C TYR A 272 -27.67 15.08 14.49
N CYS A 273 -27.75 14.06 15.36
CA CYS A 273 -28.17 14.24 16.76
C CYS A 273 -27.37 15.28 17.58
N GLY A 274 -26.15 15.62 17.17
CA GLY A 274 -25.34 16.69 17.79
C GLY A 274 -25.80 18.11 17.49
N ASN A 275 -26.34 18.36 16.29
CA ASN A 275 -26.67 19.71 15.81
C ASN A 275 -28.14 19.88 15.35
N CYS A 276 -28.98 18.83 15.44
CA CYS A 276 -30.33 18.81 14.86
C CYS A 276 -31.43 19.64 15.55
N LEU A 277 -31.14 20.27 16.70
CA LEU A 277 -32.13 20.92 17.57
C LEU A 277 -32.96 22.01 16.84
N VAL A 278 -34.26 22.04 17.14
CA VAL A 278 -35.21 23.06 16.64
C VAL A 278 -36.09 23.60 17.77
N ASP A 279 -36.51 24.87 17.68
CA ASP A 279 -37.37 25.54 18.67
C ASP A 279 -38.87 25.49 18.33
N GLN A 280 -39.25 24.77 17.26
CA GLN A 280 -40.57 24.82 16.64
C GLN A 280 -41.31 23.48 16.68
N SER A 281 -42.63 23.53 16.49
CA SER A 281 -43.49 22.36 16.33
C SER A 281 -44.23 22.46 15.00
N PRO A 282 -44.31 21.38 14.19
CA PRO A 282 -43.91 20.01 14.50
C PRO A 282 -42.40 19.74 14.43
N SER A 283 -41.85 19.11 15.47
CA SER A 283 -40.49 18.54 15.54
C SER A 283 -40.58 17.01 15.63
N TYR A 284 -39.54 16.29 15.24
CA TYR A 284 -39.41 14.86 15.54
C TYR A 284 -38.92 14.65 16.98
N ASP A 285 -39.42 13.62 17.65
CA ASP A 285 -38.98 13.19 18.98
C ASP A 285 -37.99 12.03 18.88
N CYS A 286 -36.69 12.36 18.76
CA CYS A 286 -35.63 11.37 18.65
C CYS A 286 -35.45 10.55 19.95
N SER A 287 -36.09 10.92 21.08
CA SER A 287 -35.96 10.17 22.34
C SER A 287 -36.61 8.78 22.29
N SER A 288 -37.36 8.49 21.23
CA SER A 288 -38.00 7.19 20.98
C SER A 288 -37.22 6.26 20.04
N ASP A 289 -36.17 6.74 19.35
CA ASP A 289 -35.36 5.96 18.39
C ASP A 289 -34.25 5.12 19.07
N GLY A 290 -34.67 4.28 20.01
CA GLY A 290 -33.86 3.25 20.67
C GLY A 290 -33.31 3.63 22.05
N ASP A 291 -32.82 2.63 22.80
CA ASP A 291 -32.25 2.77 24.15
C ASP A 291 -30.86 3.44 24.16
N ARG A 292 -30.73 4.63 23.56
CA ARG A 292 -29.48 5.41 23.52
C ARG A 292 -29.62 6.68 24.38
N PRO A 293 -28.80 6.85 25.44
CA PRO A 293 -28.87 8.05 26.27
C PRO A 293 -28.44 9.29 25.45
N GLN A 294 -28.91 10.47 25.87
CA GLN A 294 -28.57 11.80 25.33
C GLN A 294 -29.20 12.21 23.98
N MET A 295 -30.17 11.47 23.43
CA MET A 295 -30.92 11.92 22.25
C MET A 295 -31.78 13.18 22.53
N PRO A 296 -31.78 14.19 21.64
CA PRO A 296 -32.69 15.34 21.75
C PRO A 296 -34.16 14.98 21.49
N ALA A 297 -35.09 15.65 22.19
CA ALA A 297 -36.53 15.41 22.04
C ALA A 297 -37.24 16.31 20.99
N ALA A 298 -36.49 17.20 20.31
CA ALA A 298 -37.03 18.11 19.31
C ALA A 298 -35.98 18.42 18.24
N CYS A 299 -36.02 17.68 17.14
CA CYS A 299 -35.16 17.90 15.98
C CYS A 299 -35.94 17.98 14.66
N GLY A 300 -35.27 18.46 13.61
CA GLY A 300 -35.81 18.54 12.26
C GLY A 300 -34.72 18.75 11.21
N PRO A 301 -35.10 18.68 9.92
CA PRO A 301 -34.18 18.85 8.80
C PRO A 301 -33.69 20.30 8.71
N ALA A 302 -32.67 20.50 7.88
CA ALA A 302 -32.17 21.81 7.47
C ALA A 302 -32.40 22.01 5.95
N PRO A 303 -32.29 23.25 5.45
CA PRO A 303 -32.06 23.48 4.02
C PRO A 303 -30.87 22.65 3.53
N VAL A 304 -30.99 22.06 2.35
CA VAL A 304 -29.90 21.31 1.72
C VAL A 304 -28.70 22.23 1.42
N ALA A 305 -27.51 21.65 1.35
CA ALA A 305 -26.24 22.39 1.21
C ALA A 305 -26.02 23.47 2.29
N SER A 306 -26.52 23.25 3.51
CA SER A 306 -26.28 24.12 4.67
C SER A 306 -24.98 23.83 5.42
N LEU A 307 -24.31 22.74 5.07
CA LEU A 307 -23.02 22.26 5.58
C LEU A 307 -22.04 22.05 4.42
N GLN A 308 -20.79 21.65 4.70
CA GLN A 308 -19.78 21.42 3.66
C GLN A 308 -20.05 20.12 2.87
N PRO A 309 -19.70 20.07 1.57
CA PRO A 309 -19.81 18.85 0.78
C PRO A 309 -18.63 17.91 1.02
N ASN A 310 -18.75 16.68 0.52
CA ASN A 310 -17.62 15.77 0.36
C ASN A 310 -16.71 16.17 -0.83
N PRO A 311 -15.55 15.51 -1.03
CA PRO A 311 -14.61 15.84 -2.11
C PRO A 311 -15.17 15.83 -3.54
N TRP A 312 -16.33 15.20 -3.79
CA TRP A 312 -17.02 15.18 -5.09
C TRP A 312 -18.18 16.19 -5.17
N GLY A 313 -18.25 17.16 -4.25
CA GLY A 313 -19.25 18.23 -4.26
C GLY A 313 -20.64 17.79 -3.78
N LEU A 314 -20.75 16.66 -3.08
CA LEU A 314 -22.02 16.13 -2.59
C LEU A 314 -22.29 16.58 -1.16
N PHE A 315 -23.41 17.26 -0.96
CA PHE A 315 -23.90 17.75 0.32
C PHE A 315 -24.81 16.75 1.00
N ASP A 316 -24.91 16.86 2.32
CA ASP A 316 -25.88 16.15 3.18
C ASP A 316 -25.80 14.60 3.14
N MET A 317 -24.82 14.02 2.44
CA MET A 317 -24.55 12.57 2.36
C MET A 317 -24.48 11.88 3.72
N ALA A 318 -24.13 12.63 4.78
CA ALA A 318 -24.22 12.20 6.17
C ALA A 318 -25.29 13.02 6.91
N GLY A 319 -26.45 12.43 7.16
CA GLY A 319 -27.49 13.02 8.00
C GLY A 319 -28.65 13.60 7.21
N ASN A 320 -29.16 14.75 7.66
CA ASN A 320 -30.35 15.45 7.14
C ASN A 320 -31.57 14.52 6.96
N VAL A 321 -31.83 13.87 5.80
CA VAL A 321 -32.81 12.78 5.70
C VAL A 321 -32.21 11.46 5.18
N ASN A 322 -32.78 10.32 5.60
CA ASN A 322 -32.32 9.02 5.07
C ASN A 322 -32.73 8.95 3.61
N GLU A 323 -31.82 8.51 2.75
CA GLU A 323 -32.06 8.51 1.31
C GLU A 323 -32.46 7.12 0.82
N LEU A 324 -33.53 7.05 0.04
CA LEU A 324 -33.99 5.82 -0.60
C LEU A 324 -33.01 5.39 -1.71
N VAL A 325 -32.53 4.16 -1.64
CA VAL A 325 -31.78 3.50 -2.72
C VAL A 325 -32.65 2.45 -3.40
N TRP A 326 -32.24 1.96 -4.58
CA TRP A 326 -32.95 0.92 -5.31
C TRP A 326 -33.03 -0.42 -4.55
N ASP A 327 -31.90 -0.85 -3.98
CA ASP A 327 -31.63 -2.23 -3.59
C ASP A 327 -32.53 -2.76 -2.47
N ALA A 328 -32.91 -4.03 -2.56
CA ALA A 328 -33.66 -4.70 -1.51
C ALA A 328 -32.76 -5.25 -0.41
N ARG A 329 -33.34 -5.58 0.75
CA ARG A 329 -32.57 -6.15 1.86
C ARG A 329 -31.98 -7.52 1.52
N GLY A 330 -30.66 -7.64 1.55
CA GLY A 330 -29.96 -8.93 1.47
C GLY A 330 -28.43 -8.81 1.50
N PRO A 331 -27.72 -9.95 1.37
CA PRO A 331 -26.28 -9.98 1.23
C PRO A 331 -25.84 -9.53 -0.17
N TYR A 332 -24.60 -9.05 -0.26
CA TYR A 332 -23.86 -8.94 -1.52
C TYR A 332 -22.92 -10.16 -1.67
N PRO A 333 -22.54 -10.52 -2.91
CA PRO A 333 -21.41 -11.44 -3.14
C PRO A 333 -20.07 -10.80 -2.74
N GLU A 334 -19.02 -11.60 -2.66
CA GLU A 334 -17.66 -11.16 -2.27
C GLU A 334 -17.00 -10.23 -3.32
N PHE A 335 -17.43 -10.34 -4.59
CA PHE A 335 -17.15 -9.37 -5.64
C PHE A 335 -18.43 -9.10 -6.45
N ALA A 336 -18.71 -7.83 -6.77
CA ALA A 336 -19.85 -7.42 -7.58
C ALA A 336 -19.47 -6.42 -8.68
N VAL A 337 -20.07 -6.60 -9.87
CA VAL A 337 -20.02 -5.63 -10.98
C VAL A 337 -21.40 -5.03 -11.16
N ASP A 338 -21.50 -3.69 -11.13
CA ASP A 338 -22.75 -2.93 -11.22
C ASP A 338 -23.91 -3.51 -10.39
N PRO A 339 -23.71 -3.79 -9.08
CA PRO A 339 -24.75 -4.44 -8.28
C PRO A 339 -26.02 -3.59 -8.21
N THR A 340 -27.13 -4.21 -8.60
CA THR A 340 -28.51 -3.72 -8.39
C THR A 340 -29.20 -4.37 -7.18
N GLY A 341 -28.40 -5.11 -6.40
CA GLY A 341 -28.82 -5.78 -5.18
C GLY A 341 -29.82 -6.92 -5.40
N PRO A 342 -30.37 -7.46 -4.30
CA PRO A 342 -31.46 -8.43 -4.37
C PRO A 342 -32.73 -7.80 -4.98
N PRO A 343 -33.57 -8.57 -5.71
CA PRO A 343 -34.85 -8.09 -6.22
C PRO A 343 -35.78 -7.56 -5.10
N PRO A 344 -36.67 -6.58 -5.40
CA PRO A 344 -37.61 -5.99 -4.44
C PRO A 344 -38.41 -7.00 -3.61
N ASN A 345 -37.99 -7.24 -2.37
CA ASN A 345 -38.53 -8.30 -1.49
C ASN A 345 -39.48 -7.79 -0.38
N GLY A 346 -39.97 -6.56 -0.51
CA GLY A 346 -40.79 -5.90 0.51
C GLY A 346 -39.98 -5.18 1.61
N GLN A 347 -38.65 -5.26 1.58
CA GLN A 347 -37.75 -4.36 2.32
C GLN A 347 -36.75 -3.72 1.35
N VAL A 348 -36.66 -2.39 1.34
CA VAL A 348 -35.77 -1.60 0.47
C VAL A 348 -34.80 -0.76 1.29
N GLY A 349 -33.61 -0.54 0.75
CA GLY A 349 -32.52 0.17 1.41
C GLY A 349 -32.83 1.65 1.68
N ILE A 350 -32.31 2.15 2.80
CA ILE A 350 -32.12 3.58 3.04
C ILE A 350 -30.71 3.83 3.59
N ARG A 351 -30.07 4.92 3.15
CA ARG A 351 -28.68 5.27 3.48
C ARG A 351 -28.60 6.68 4.09
N GLY A 352 -27.40 7.20 4.33
CA GLY A 352 -27.13 8.56 4.83
C GLY A 352 -27.44 8.83 6.31
N SER A 353 -28.38 8.11 6.93
CA SER A 353 -28.99 8.51 8.20
C SER A 353 -29.84 9.77 8.06
N ASN A 354 -30.17 10.44 9.16
CA ASN A 354 -31.02 11.62 9.15
C ASN A 354 -30.64 12.54 10.33
N PHE A 355 -31.34 13.67 10.48
CA PHE A 355 -31.14 14.64 11.56
C PHE A 355 -31.27 14.04 12.97
N CYS A 356 -32.09 13.01 13.22
CA CYS A 356 -32.13 12.28 14.50
C CYS A 356 -31.06 11.16 14.61
N GLY A 357 -30.25 10.97 13.57
CA GLY A 357 -29.26 9.92 13.47
C GLY A 357 -28.16 10.05 14.53
N HIS A 358 -27.92 8.95 15.25
CA HIS A 358 -26.71 8.80 16.06
C HIS A 358 -25.47 8.70 15.16
N MET A 359 -24.29 9.17 15.61
CA MET A 359 -23.07 9.16 14.77
C MET A 359 -22.76 7.82 14.11
N ALA A 360 -22.83 6.73 14.88
CA ALA A 360 -22.66 5.34 14.42
C ALA A 360 -23.63 4.89 13.30
N ARG A 361 -24.63 5.70 12.95
CA ARG A 361 -25.60 5.47 11.87
C ARG A 361 -25.38 6.35 10.63
N LEU A 362 -24.45 7.30 10.69
CA LEU A 362 -24.06 8.23 9.61
C LEU A 362 -22.88 7.70 8.77
N ARG A 363 -22.27 6.58 9.21
CA ARG A 363 -21.07 6.00 8.58
C ARG A 363 -21.39 5.56 7.15
N ALA A 364 -20.38 5.62 6.28
CA ALA A 364 -20.46 5.16 4.89
C ALA A 364 -21.17 3.80 4.77
N ALA A 365 -20.79 2.83 5.60
CA ALA A 365 -21.27 1.46 5.56
C ALA A 365 -22.60 1.19 6.31
N ASP A 366 -23.26 2.16 6.97
CA ASP A 366 -24.46 1.85 7.78
C ASP A 366 -25.69 1.50 6.91
N ARG A 367 -26.01 0.20 6.85
CA ARG A 367 -27.11 -0.35 6.04
C ARG A 367 -28.41 -0.38 6.84
N LYS A 368 -29.46 0.28 6.34
CA LYS A 368 -30.81 0.29 6.92
C LYS A 368 -31.85 -0.04 5.88
N PHE A 369 -33.04 -0.47 6.34
CA PHE A 369 -34.12 -0.90 5.46
C PHE A 369 -35.49 -0.40 5.94
N THR A 370 -36.34 0.00 4.99
CA THR A 370 -37.75 0.36 5.20
C THR A 370 -38.67 -0.50 4.32
N THR A 371 -39.99 -0.37 4.49
CA THR A 371 -40.96 -1.04 3.61
C THR A 371 -41.36 -0.12 2.45
N PRO A 372 -41.41 -0.57 1.18
CA PRO A 372 -41.57 0.28 -0.01
C PRO A 372 -42.79 1.22 -0.04
N THR A 373 -43.83 0.94 0.74
CA THR A 373 -45.12 1.63 0.77
C THR A 373 -45.36 2.45 2.05
N ARG A 374 -44.37 2.54 2.94
CA ARG A 374 -44.50 3.28 4.21
C ARG A 374 -43.71 4.59 4.15
N PRO A 375 -44.38 5.75 4.19
CA PRO A 375 -43.69 7.02 4.32
C PRO A 375 -43.16 7.19 5.74
N ALA A 376 -42.05 7.92 5.86
CA ALA A 376 -41.46 8.32 7.14
C ALA A 376 -40.94 9.76 7.05
N PRO A 377 -41.16 10.60 8.08
CA PRO A 377 -40.79 12.02 8.02
C PRO A 377 -39.28 12.27 8.14
N VAL A 378 -38.49 11.20 8.20
CA VAL A 378 -37.03 11.21 8.22
C VAL A 378 -36.43 10.65 6.92
N THR A 379 -37.24 10.37 5.89
CA THR A 379 -36.81 9.68 4.67
C THR A 379 -37.18 10.46 3.42
N GLY A 380 -36.18 10.80 2.63
CA GLY A 380 -36.25 11.44 1.32
C GLY A 380 -35.49 10.65 0.26
N LEU A 381 -34.91 11.34 -0.72
CA LEU A 381 -34.19 10.75 -1.84
C LEU A 381 -33.19 11.73 -2.48
N ARG A 382 -32.22 11.19 -3.21
CA ARG A 382 -31.53 11.87 -4.32
C ARG A 382 -31.60 10.99 -5.57
N LEU A 383 -31.43 11.55 -6.76
CA LEU A 383 -31.47 10.80 -8.01
C LEU A 383 -30.08 10.68 -8.64
N VAL A 384 -29.91 9.63 -9.43
CA VAL A 384 -28.79 9.46 -10.35
C VAL A 384 -29.28 9.31 -11.79
N ARG A 385 -28.36 9.50 -12.74
CA ARG A 385 -28.57 9.30 -14.16
C ARG A 385 -27.28 8.75 -14.79
N THR A 386 -27.38 7.65 -15.52
CA THR A 386 -26.23 7.08 -16.25
C THR A 386 -25.82 8.02 -17.40
N VAL A 387 -24.52 8.26 -17.56
CA VAL A 387 -23.95 9.03 -18.68
C VAL A 387 -23.65 8.09 -19.84
N ARG A 388 -22.74 7.13 -19.61
CA ARG A 388 -22.44 5.97 -20.46
C ARG A 388 -21.69 4.92 -19.65
N LYS A 389 -21.59 3.70 -20.18
CA LYS A 389 -20.58 2.75 -19.72
C LYS A 389 -19.19 3.32 -20.05
N ALA A 390 -18.23 3.12 -19.14
CA ALA A 390 -16.83 3.39 -19.43
C ALA A 390 -16.32 2.40 -20.48
N ASP A 391 -15.47 2.90 -21.36
CA ASP A 391 -14.72 2.10 -22.32
C ASP A 391 -13.48 1.51 -21.65
N GLU A 392 -12.86 0.47 -22.22
CA GLU A 392 -11.77 -0.27 -21.56
C GLU A 392 -10.54 0.58 -21.23
N ASP A 393 -10.30 1.63 -22.03
CA ASP A 393 -9.26 2.65 -21.83
C ASP A 393 -9.54 3.60 -20.64
N GLU A 394 -10.79 3.65 -20.14
CA GLU A 394 -11.22 4.54 -19.05
C GLU A 394 -11.49 3.79 -17.74
N PHE A 395 -11.97 2.54 -17.82
CA PHE A 395 -12.11 1.65 -16.68
C PHE A 395 -12.26 0.19 -17.15
N SER A 396 -11.18 -0.57 -17.11
CA SER A 396 -11.20 -2.01 -17.35
C SER A 396 -11.45 -2.79 -16.05
N LEU A 397 -12.36 -3.77 -16.08
CA LEU A 397 -12.57 -4.71 -14.97
C LEU A 397 -11.31 -5.53 -14.65
N ASP A 398 -10.46 -5.76 -15.64
CA ASP A 398 -9.19 -6.46 -15.47
C ASP A 398 -8.16 -5.55 -14.80
N SER A 399 -8.21 -4.24 -15.07
CA SER A 399 -7.42 -3.24 -14.35
C SER A 399 -7.80 -3.07 -12.87
N PHE A 400 -8.95 -3.60 -12.43
CA PHE A 400 -9.30 -3.72 -11.01
C PHE A 400 -8.97 -5.11 -10.45
N ARG A 401 -9.17 -6.18 -11.22
CA ARG A 401 -8.83 -7.55 -10.80
C ARG A 401 -7.32 -7.80 -10.68
N ASN A 402 -6.51 -7.00 -11.38
CA ASN A 402 -5.04 -7.07 -11.39
C ASN A 402 -4.33 -5.86 -10.73
N ASN A 403 -5.01 -4.79 -10.31
CA ASN A 403 -4.38 -3.70 -9.55
C ASN A 403 -5.00 -3.49 -8.16
N GLY A 404 -4.15 -3.56 -7.14
CA GLY A 404 -4.33 -2.69 -5.98
C GLY A 404 -4.05 -1.24 -6.39
N CYS A 405 -5.12 -0.47 -6.66
CA CYS A 405 -5.16 1.00 -6.83
C CYS A 405 -4.74 1.60 -8.20
N GLY A 406 -5.73 1.62 -9.11
CA GLY A 406 -6.08 2.64 -10.14
C GLY A 406 -5.14 3.77 -10.60
N GLY A 407 -5.05 3.93 -11.92
CA GLY A 407 -4.55 5.10 -12.66
C GLY A 407 -4.47 4.82 -14.17
N LEU A 408 -4.90 5.76 -15.04
CA LEU A 408 -5.11 5.55 -16.48
C LEU A 408 -3.99 6.14 -17.36
N GLU A 409 -3.66 5.51 -18.50
CA GLU A 409 -3.82 6.10 -19.87
C GLU A 409 -3.38 5.13 -21.01
N PRO A 410 -3.82 5.32 -22.29
CA PRO A 410 -3.93 4.24 -23.29
C PRO A 410 -3.20 4.47 -24.65
N ILE A 411 -2.87 3.39 -25.40
CA ILE A 411 -2.85 3.36 -26.90
C ILE A 411 -2.99 1.90 -27.42
N SER A 412 -3.91 1.63 -28.36
CA SER A 412 -3.92 0.40 -29.20
C SER A 412 -3.68 0.66 -30.71
N PRO A 413 -2.95 -0.22 -31.46
CA PRO A 413 -2.63 -0.03 -32.89
C PRO A 413 -3.50 -0.84 -33.89
N ALA A 414 -3.32 -0.55 -35.19
CA ALA A 414 -4.25 -0.88 -36.29
C ALA A 414 -4.22 -2.34 -36.85
N PRO A 415 -5.24 -2.76 -37.64
CA PRO A 415 -5.40 -4.15 -38.11
C PRO A 415 -4.23 -4.69 -38.95
N GLY A 416 -3.87 -5.95 -38.71
CA GLY A 416 -2.69 -6.60 -39.29
C GLY A 416 -1.40 -6.40 -38.49
N SER A 417 -1.46 -5.64 -37.38
CA SER A 417 -0.40 -5.62 -36.36
C SER A 417 -0.45 -6.89 -35.50
N PRO A 418 0.70 -7.41 -35.03
CA PRO A 418 0.72 -8.53 -34.09
C PRO A 418 0.14 -8.09 -32.74
N CYS A 419 -0.91 -8.79 -32.31
CA CYS A 419 -1.67 -8.53 -31.10
C CYS A 419 -1.37 -9.61 -30.04
N GLY A 420 -0.18 -9.52 -29.43
CA GLY A 420 0.25 -10.35 -28.32
C GLY A 420 0.56 -11.83 -28.64
N PRO A 421 1.28 -12.54 -27.74
CA PRO A 421 1.49 -13.99 -27.82
C PRO A 421 0.46 -14.77 -26.98
N CYS A 422 -0.02 -15.90 -27.48
CA CYS A 422 -0.72 -16.92 -26.67
C CYS A 422 0.17 -18.16 -26.51
N GLY A 423 1.11 -18.09 -25.56
CA GLY A 423 2.11 -19.14 -25.39
C GLY A 423 3.07 -19.23 -26.58
N LEU A 424 2.99 -20.31 -27.37
CA LEU A 424 3.99 -20.66 -28.38
C LEU A 424 3.71 -20.14 -29.81
N ASP A 425 2.56 -19.51 -30.07
CA ASP A 425 2.21 -18.93 -31.39
C ASP A 425 1.62 -17.52 -31.27
N THR A 426 1.63 -16.77 -32.38
CA THR A 426 1.08 -15.40 -32.50
C THR A 426 -0.35 -15.39 -33.02
N TYR A 427 -1.22 -14.58 -32.40
CA TYR A 427 -2.54 -14.28 -32.97
C TYR A 427 -2.44 -13.47 -34.27
N VAL A 428 -3.43 -13.65 -35.13
CA VAL A 428 -3.68 -12.80 -36.30
C VAL A 428 -5.17 -12.41 -36.26
N CYS A 429 -5.47 -11.13 -36.08
CA CYS A 429 -6.83 -10.63 -36.26
C CYS A 429 -7.31 -10.88 -37.70
N ASP A 430 -8.41 -11.60 -37.87
CA ASP A 430 -8.97 -11.90 -39.20
C ASP A 430 -9.89 -10.79 -39.76
N GLY A 431 -10.16 -9.77 -38.94
CA GLY A 431 -11.05 -8.66 -39.27
C GLY A 431 -12.51 -8.85 -38.83
N THR A 432 -12.78 -9.82 -37.95
CA THR A 432 -14.06 -9.99 -37.25
C THR A 432 -13.87 -10.06 -35.73
N ASP A 433 -14.93 -9.79 -34.96
CA ASP A 433 -14.89 -9.65 -33.49
C ASP A 433 -14.75 -11.01 -32.74
N SER A 434 -13.97 -11.94 -33.29
CA SER A 434 -13.66 -13.23 -32.66
C SER A 434 -12.21 -13.64 -32.91
N VAL A 435 -11.46 -13.82 -31.83
CA VAL A 435 -10.10 -14.38 -31.87
C VAL A 435 -10.18 -15.89 -31.62
N THR A 436 -9.52 -16.71 -32.44
CA THR A 436 -9.45 -18.17 -32.23
C THR A 436 -8.01 -18.67 -32.15
N CYS A 437 -7.62 -19.19 -30.98
CA CYS A 437 -6.46 -20.06 -30.84
C CYS A 437 -6.62 -21.33 -31.69
N SER A 438 -5.54 -21.76 -32.35
CA SER A 438 -5.45 -23.10 -32.93
C SER A 438 -5.17 -24.16 -31.86
N GLY A 439 -6.13 -24.40 -30.96
CA GLY A 439 -6.25 -25.64 -30.20
C GLY A 439 -5.37 -25.82 -28.95
N SER A 440 -5.06 -24.76 -28.20
CA SER A 440 -4.47 -24.87 -26.86
C SER A 440 -5.55 -25.00 -25.78
N THR A 441 -5.43 -26.00 -24.92
CA THR A 441 -6.25 -26.16 -23.70
C THR A 441 -5.75 -25.33 -22.52
N ASP A 442 -4.59 -24.69 -22.63
CA ASP A 442 -3.86 -24.13 -21.48
C ASP A 442 -4.26 -22.69 -21.12
N CYS A 443 -5.37 -22.19 -21.66
CA CYS A 443 -5.78 -20.77 -21.51
C CYS A 443 -6.10 -20.40 -20.05
N ASN A 444 -6.70 -21.33 -19.30
CA ASN A 444 -7.21 -21.04 -17.96
C ASN A 444 -6.17 -21.29 -16.85
N ILE A 445 -4.94 -21.74 -17.15
CA ILE A 445 -3.93 -22.00 -16.12
C ILE A 445 -3.56 -20.68 -15.42
N GLY A 446 -3.64 -20.64 -14.09
CA GLY A 446 -3.37 -19.44 -13.29
C GLY A 446 -4.54 -18.44 -13.20
N GLU A 447 -5.69 -18.72 -13.83
CA GLU A 447 -6.92 -17.95 -13.61
C GLU A 447 -7.53 -18.23 -12.23
N ARG A 448 -8.33 -17.28 -11.72
CA ARG A 448 -9.04 -17.46 -10.44
C ARG A 448 -10.22 -18.42 -10.60
N CYS A 449 -10.46 -19.25 -9.60
CA CYS A 449 -11.56 -20.22 -9.58
C CYS A 449 -12.14 -20.39 -8.17
N GLU A 450 -13.37 -20.87 -8.09
CA GLU A 450 -14.01 -21.34 -6.84
C GLU A 450 -14.19 -22.87 -6.85
N SER A 451 -14.18 -23.49 -8.04
CA SER A 451 -14.38 -24.93 -8.23
C SER A 451 -13.74 -25.44 -9.53
N ASP A 452 -13.57 -26.76 -9.65
CA ASP A 452 -13.05 -27.40 -10.88
C ASP A 452 -13.89 -27.11 -12.14
N ALA A 453 -15.15 -26.66 -11.97
CA ALA A 453 -16.03 -26.30 -13.07
C ALA A 453 -15.56 -25.02 -13.80
N ASP A 454 -14.79 -24.16 -13.13
CA ASP A 454 -14.29 -22.89 -13.68
C ASP A 454 -13.03 -23.08 -14.55
N CYS A 455 -12.40 -24.26 -14.45
CA CYS A 455 -11.05 -24.52 -14.94
C CYS A 455 -10.96 -25.30 -16.27
N GLU A 456 -12.08 -25.50 -16.97
CA GLU A 456 -12.22 -26.08 -18.32
C GLU A 456 -11.33 -27.30 -18.69
N GLY A 457 -10.99 -28.14 -17.71
CA GLY A 457 -10.13 -29.33 -17.91
C GLY A 457 -8.94 -29.43 -16.94
N PHE A 458 -8.73 -28.39 -16.13
CA PHE A 458 -7.86 -28.37 -14.96
C PHE A 458 -8.68 -28.46 -13.66
N VAL A 459 -8.01 -28.49 -12.50
CA VAL A 459 -8.66 -28.43 -11.18
C VAL A 459 -8.48 -27.05 -10.55
N CYS A 460 -9.36 -26.70 -9.62
CA CYS A 460 -9.21 -25.49 -8.82
C CYS A 460 -8.36 -25.78 -7.59
N ASN A 461 -7.09 -25.37 -7.62
CA ASN A 461 -6.15 -25.55 -6.52
C ASN A 461 -5.89 -24.20 -5.82
N ALA A 462 -6.26 -24.08 -4.55
CA ALA A 462 -6.11 -22.86 -3.75
C ALA A 462 -6.61 -21.56 -4.44
N GLY A 463 -7.73 -21.64 -5.16
CA GLY A 463 -8.30 -20.51 -5.90
C GLY A 463 -7.55 -20.14 -7.18
N ARG A 464 -6.76 -21.08 -7.72
CA ARG A 464 -6.12 -20.99 -9.05
C ARG A 464 -6.28 -22.27 -9.85
N CYS A 465 -6.62 -22.13 -11.13
CA CYS A 465 -6.72 -23.27 -12.03
C CYS A 465 -5.33 -23.84 -12.37
N ALA A 466 -5.13 -25.13 -12.13
CA ALA A 466 -3.87 -25.84 -12.40
C ALA A 466 -4.11 -27.33 -12.68
N PRO A 467 -3.18 -28.05 -13.34
CA PRO A 467 -3.25 -29.51 -13.46
C PRO A 467 -3.37 -30.21 -12.09
N GLU A 468 -4.07 -31.35 -12.03
CA GLU A 468 -4.47 -32.05 -10.79
C GLU A 468 -3.35 -32.25 -9.74
N ASP A 469 -2.13 -32.55 -10.19
CA ASP A 469 -0.93 -32.75 -9.33
C ASP A 469 -0.07 -31.49 -9.14
N LEU A 470 -0.49 -30.31 -9.62
CA LEU A 470 0.30 -29.07 -9.63
C LEU A 470 -0.44 -27.87 -8.98
N ALA A 471 0.33 -26.96 -8.40
CA ALA A 471 -0.09 -25.64 -7.96
C ALA A 471 0.47 -24.57 -8.90
N PHE A 472 -0.29 -23.50 -9.12
CA PHE A 472 0.17 -22.31 -9.82
C PHE A 472 0.93 -21.40 -8.85
N VAL A 473 2.20 -21.13 -9.15
CA VAL A 473 3.05 -20.19 -8.41
C VAL A 473 3.30 -18.99 -9.33
N PRO A 474 2.80 -17.79 -8.98
CA PRO A 474 2.94 -16.62 -9.85
C PRO A 474 4.40 -16.15 -9.96
N ALA A 475 4.71 -15.39 -10.99
CA ALA A 475 5.89 -14.54 -10.99
C ALA A 475 5.75 -13.45 -9.91
N GLY A 476 6.88 -12.99 -9.36
CA GLY A 476 6.85 -11.95 -8.33
C GLY A 476 8.16 -11.82 -7.56
N GLY A 477 8.22 -10.79 -6.72
CA GLY A 477 9.37 -10.52 -5.87
C GLY A 477 9.09 -10.81 -4.39
N PHE A 478 10.14 -11.16 -3.64
CA PHE A 478 10.10 -11.35 -2.20
C PHE A 478 11.45 -11.03 -1.55
N THR A 479 11.47 -10.98 -0.22
CA THR A 479 12.73 -10.93 0.53
C THR A 479 13.08 -12.35 1.00
N MET A 480 14.18 -12.90 0.49
CA MET A 480 14.68 -14.22 0.85
C MET A 480 15.56 -14.14 2.11
N GLY A 481 15.50 -15.16 2.97
CA GLY A 481 16.22 -15.21 4.25
C GLY A 481 15.35 -14.80 5.46
N SER A 482 15.96 -14.65 6.64
CA SER A 482 15.26 -14.34 7.90
C SER A 482 15.64 -12.94 8.42
N PRO A 483 14.79 -12.25 9.20
CA PRO A 483 15.17 -11.04 9.93
C PRO A 483 16.06 -11.36 11.16
N PRO A 484 16.83 -10.40 11.72
CA PRO A 484 17.80 -10.69 12.80
C PRO A 484 17.20 -11.26 14.09
N ASN A 485 15.90 -11.04 14.31
CA ASN A 485 15.13 -11.47 15.47
C ASN A 485 14.35 -12.79 15.26
N GLU A 486 14.47 -13.47 14.11
CA GLU A 486 13.73 -14.71 13.86
C GLU A 486 14.22 -15.85 14.79
N LEU A 487 13.29 -16.47 15.53
CA LEU A 487 13.63 -17.50 16.50
C LEU A 487 14.19 -18.76 15.83
N GLY A 488 15.44 -19.08 16.12
CA GLY A 488 16.14 -20.25 15.58
C GLY A 488 16.96 -19.99 14.32
N ARG A 489 17.03 -18.73 13.86
CA ARG A 489 17.97 -18.27 12.82
C ARG A 489 19.40 -18.76 13.05
N ILE A 490 20.09 -19.08 11.96
CA ILE A 490 21.55 -19.32 11.93
C ILE A 490 22.30 -18.33 11.02
N ASP A 491 23.63 -18.36 11.08
CA ASP A 491 24.49 -17.59 10.18
C ASP A 491 24.26 -17.99 8.72
N GLY A 492 24.22 -17.02 7.81
CA GLY A 492 24.01 -17.23 6.36
C GLY A 492 22.58 -16.96 5.84
N GLU A 493 21.64 -16.60 6.73
CA GLU A 493 20.25 -16.28 6.37
C GLU A 493 20.00 -14.76 6.22
N ALA A 494 20.87 -14.03 5.54
CA ALA A 494 20.70 -12.58 5.38
C ALA A 494 19.48 -12.24 4.50
N LEU A 495 18.67 -11.26 4.93
CA LEU A 495 17.59 -10.71 4.09
C LEU A 495 18.18 -10.08 2.83
N HIS A 496 17.69 -10.50 1.67
CA HIS A 496 18.03 -9.93 0.38
C HIS A 496 16.81 -10.01 -0.59
N PRO A 497 16.58 -9.00 -1.45
CA PRO A 497 15.48 -9.05 -2.43
C PRO A 497 15.75 -10.08 -3.53
N VAL A 498 14.74 -10.85 -3.90
CA VAL A 498 14.78 -11.76 -5.05
C VAL A 498 13.53 -11.59 -5.90
N ALA A 499 13.72 -11.46 -7.21
CA ALA A 499 12.68 -11.42 -8.23
C ALA A 499 12.62 -12.75 -8.99
N LEU A 500 11.43 -13.34 -9.14
CA LEU A 500 11.19 -14.49 -10.02
C LEU A 500 10.35 -14.01 -11.21
N SER A 501 10.96 -13.96 -12.39
CA SER A 501 10.32 -13.42 -13.60
C SER A 501 9.41 -14.41 -14.32
N ARG A 502 9.20 -15.61 -13.75
CA ARG A 502 8.49 -16.72 -14.38
C ARG A 502 7.33 -17.18 -13.51
N HIS A 503 6.19 -17.39 -14.15
CA HIS A 503 5.08 -18.15 -13.57
C HIS A 503 5.42 -19.64 -13.66
N LEU A 504 5.26 -20.34 -12.55
CA LEU A 504 5.69 -21.73 -12.36
C LEU A 504 4.49 -22.64 -12.06
N LEU A 505 4.65 -23.92 -12.40
CA LEU A 505 3.76 -24.99 -11.97
C LEU A 505 4.57 -25.96 -11.10
N MET A 506 4.34 -25.92 -9.80
CA MET A 506 5.06 -26.73 -8.80
C MET A 506 4.19 -27.91 -8.37
N GLN A 507 4.77 -29.09 -8.13
CA GLN A 507 4.00 -30.21 -7.57
C GLN A 507 3.39 -29.85 -6.23
N THR A 508 2.13 -30.23 -6.02
CA THR A 508 1.41 -29.98 -4.76
C THR A 508 2.04 -30.70 -3.58
N THR A 509 2.63 -31.87 -3.82
CA THR A 509 3.27 -32.74 -2.83
C THR A 509 4.70 -33.10 -3.22
N GLU A 510 5.42 -33.66 -2.25
CA GLU A 510 6.64 -34.44 -2.47
C GLU A 510 6.37 -35.60 -3.45
N VAL A 511 7.37 -36.02 -4.24
CA VAL A 511 7.21 -37.17 -5.15
C VAL A 511 6.96 -38.45 -4.35
N SER A 512 5.83 -39.13 -4.59
CA SER A 512 5.47 -40.35 -3.87
C SER A 512 6.25 -41.60 -4.32
N GLN A 513 6.36 -42.60 -3.43
CA GLN A 513 6.96 -43.91 -3.73
C GLN A 513 6.28 -44.61 -4.91
N ALA A 514 4.96 -44.46 -5.07
CA ALA A 514 4.22 -44.96 -6.22
C ALA A 514 4.67 -44.29 -7.52
N LYS A 515 4.74 -42.94 -7.54
CA LYS A 515 5.11 -42.18 -8.74
C LYS A 515 6.56 -42.45 -9.15
N TRP A 516 7.46 -42.55 -8.18
CA TRP A 516 8.83 -43.00 -8.42
C TRP A 516 8.88 -44.37 -9.08
N ARG A 517 8.20 -45.36 -8.51
CA ARG A 517 8.24 -46.75 -9.00
C ARG A 517 7.60 -46.90 -10.38
N GLU A 518 6.54 -46.13 -10.68
CA GLU A 518 5.89 -46.09 -12.00
C GLU A 518 6.88 -45.73 -13.12
N LEU A 519 7.77 -44.76 -12.87
CA LEU A 519 8.67 -44.22 -13.89
C LEU A 519 10.08 -44.83 -13.86
N MET A 520 10.53 -45.34 -12.70
CA MET A 520 11.92 -45.79 -12.49
C MET A 520 12.06 -47.32 -12.35
N ASP A 521 10.95 -48.07 -12.17
CA ASP A 521 10.92 -49.54 -12.04
C ASP A 521 11.65 -50.12 -10.80
N TYR A 522 11.88 -49.30 -9.76
CA TYR A 522 12.30 -49.73 -8.41
C TYR A 522 11.76 -48.79 -7.33
N ASN A 523 11.98 -49.10 -6.05
CA ASN A 523 11.72 -48.19 -4.93
C ASN A 523 12.95 -48.19 -4.00
N PRO A 524 13.68 -47.07 -3.85
CA PRO A 524 14.87 -46.99 -3.00
C PRO A 524 14.56 -46.73 -1.52
N SER A 525 13.33 -46.30 -1.20
CA SER A 525 12.90 -45.80 0.10
C SER A 525 13.19 -46.76 1.25
N PHE A 526 13.81 -46.24 2.31
CA PHE A 526 14.03 -46.94 3.58
C PHE A 526 12.71 -47.29 4.29
N PHE A 527 11.71 -46.41 4.21
CA PHE A 527 10.35 -46.58 4.74
C PHE A 527 9.42 -47.21 3.71
N SER A 528 9.85 -48.35 3.16
CA SER A 528 9.14 -49.11 2.13
C SER A 528 7.79 -49.71 2.59
N ASP A 529 7.53 -49.78 3.89
CA ASP A 529 6.26 -50.25 4.48
C ASP A 529 5.33 -49.13 4.97
N CYS A 530 5.72 -47.86 4.80
CA CYS A 530 4.87 -46.69 5.08
C CYS A 530 3.62 -46.64 4.18
N GLY A 531 3.80 -46.95 2.88
CA GLY A 531 2.72 -47.01 1.90
C GLY A 531 3.03 -46.28 0.59
N GLU A 532 2.23 -46.55 -0.43
CA GLU A 532 2.42 -46.06 -1.81
C GLU A 532 2.41 -44.52 -1.93
N ASN A 533 1.66 -43.85 -1.05
CA ASN A 533 1.52 -42.39 -1.02
C ASN A 533 2.53 -41.71 -0.09
N CYS A 534 3.42 -42.43 0.59
CA CYS A 534 4.52 -41.80 1.32
C CYS A 534 5.52 -41.20 0.32
N PRO A 535 6.29 -40.16 0.69
CA PRO A 535 7.32 -39.60 -0.18
C PRO A 535 8.38 -40.65 -0.49
N VAL A 536 8.99 -40.55 -1.67
CA VAL A 536 10.20 -41.29 -2.00
C VAL A 536 11.38 -40.63 -1.29
N GLU A 537 12.07 -41.42 -0.47
CA GLU A 537 13.34 -41.03 0.14
C GLU A 537 14.43 -42.03 -0.21
N SER A 538 15.63 -41.84 0.34
CA SER A 538 16.82 -42.62 0.00
C SER A 538 17.20 -42.56 -1.49
N VAL A 539 16.82 -41.45 -2.15
CA VAL A 539 17.25 -41.07 -3.51
C VAL A 539 18.52 -40.20 -3.45
N THR A 540 19.31 -40.20 -4.52
CA THR A 540 20.38 -39.21 -4.73
C THR A 540 19.90 -38.05 -5.61
N TRP A 541 20.50 -36.87 -5.47
CA TRP A 541 20.17 -35.68 -6.27
C TRP A 541 20.22 -35.97 -7.78
N LEU A 542 21.24 -36.69 -8.25
CA LEU A 542 21.36 -37.09 -9.66
C LEU A 542 20.19 -37.97 -10.14
N GLU A 543 19.70 -38.89 -9.31
CA GLU A 543 18.55 -39.73 -9.66
C GLU A 543 17.25 -38.91 -9.71
N THR A 544 17.12 -37.83 -8.92
CA THR A 544 15.98 -36.90 -9.03
C THR A 544 15.95 -36.17 -10.39
N LEU A 545 17.12 -35.77 -10.93
CA LEU A 545 17.21 -35.19 -12.27
C LEU A 545 16.81 -36.19 -13.37
N ALA A 546 17.22 -37.45 -13.21
CA ALA A 546 16.85 -38.53 -14.11
C ALA A 546 15.34 -38.81 -14.08
N PHE A 547 14.73 -38.78 -12.88
CA PHE A 547 13.29 -38.89 -12.69
C PHE A 547 12.54 -37.69 -13.31
N ALA A 548 13.00 -36.45 -13.11
CA ALA A 548 12.40 -35.25 -13.72
C ALA A 548 12.37 -35.34 -15.25
N ASN A 549 13.47 -35.80 -15.85
CA ASN A 549 13.57 -36.11 -17.28
C ASN A 549 12.66 -37.28 -17.72
N ALA A 550 12.45 -38.30 -16.88
CA ALA A 550 11.55 -39.40 -17.16
C ALA A 550 10.08 -38.97 -17.11
N LEU A 551 9.69 -38.19 -16.10
CA LEU A 551 8.35 -37.61 -15.95
C LEU A 551 8.04 -36.68 -17.14
N SER A 552 8.98 -35.81 -17.52
CA SER A 552 8.87 -34.94 -18.70
C SER A 552 8.56 -35.75 -19.96
N ARG A 553 9.33 -36.80 -20.24
CA ARG A 553 9.11 -37.68 -21.41
C ARG A 553 7.79 -38.44 -21.34
N SER A 554 7.36 -38.87 -20.15
CA SER A 554 6.08 -39.58 -19.99
C SER A 554 4.87 -38.69 -20.30
N GLN A 555 5.00 -37.37 -20.11
CA GLN A 555 4.01 -36.36 -20.48
C GLN A 555 4.29 -35.67 -21.83
N ASN A 556 5.20 -36.20 -22.66
CA ASN A 556 5.58 -35.65 -23.97
C ASN A 556 6.15 -34.19 -23.90
N LEU A 557 6.79 -33.83 -22.79
CA LEU A 557 7.51 -32.57 -22.57
C LEU A 557 9.02 -32.74 -22.86
N PRO A 558 9.74 -31.67 -23.24
CA PRO A 558 11.20 -31.73 -23.40
C PRO A 558 11.89 -32.01 -22.04
N PRO A 559 12.93 -32.84 -21.99
CA PRO A 559 13.76 -33.00 -20.79
C PRO A 559 14.59 -31.73 -20.52
N CYS A 560 14.70 -31.30 -19.26
CA CYS A 560 15.42 -30.07 -18.89
C CYS A 560 16.91 -30.25 -18.59
N TYR A 561 17.37 -31.50 -18.43
CA TYR A 561 18.78 -31.79 -18.13
C TYR A 561 19.40 -32.68 -19.22
N ASP A 562 20.58 -32.31 -19.73
CA ASP A 562 21.38 -33.23 -20.55
C ASP A 562 22.12 -34.23 -19.65
N LEU A 563 21.60 -35.45 -19.57
CA LEU A 563 22.20 -36.57 -18.84
C LEU A 563 22.92 -37.56 -19.78
N SER A 564 23.23 -37.16 -21.03
CA SER A 564 23.86 -38.02 -22.03
C SER A 564 25.28 -38.47 -21.67
N GLN A 565 25.96 -37.73 -20.78
CA GLN A 565 27.30 -38.04 -20.30
C GLN A 565 27.33 -38.89 -19.01
N CYS A 566 26.18 -39.19 -18.42
CA CYS A 566 26.10 -40.03 -17.22
C CYS A 566 26.48 -41.49 -17.50
N GLU A 567 27.20 -42.11 -16.57
CA GLU A 567 27.47 -43.55 -16.60
C GLU A 567 26.36 -44.32 -15.85
N ARG A 568 25.94 -45.44 -16.46
CA ARG A 568 24.95 -46.42 -15.92
C ARG A 568 23.53 -45.85 -15.82
N THR A 569 22.63 -46.67 -15.27
CA THR A 569 21.22 -46.33 -15.05
C THR A 569 20.97 -45.94 -13.59
N PRO A 570 19.95 -45.11 -13.31
CA PRO A 570 19.43 -44.91 -11.95
C PRO A 570 19.28 -46.24 -11.20
N GLY A 571 19.62 -46.24 -9.91
CA GLY A 571 19.62 -47.45 -9.07
C GLY A 571 20.89 -48.32 -9.13
N ASP A 572 21.79 -48.16 -10.12
CA ASP A 572 23.08 -48.89 -10.19
C ASP A 572 24.28 -47.94 -10.25
N ARG A 573 24.56 -47.25 -9.13
CA ARG A 573 25.66 -46.29 -8.99
C ARG A 573 25.67 -45.28 -10.15
N PHE A 574 24.52 -44.64 -10.34
CA PHE A 574 24.31 -43.57 -11.30
C PHE A 574 25.25 -42.41 -10.96
N ASP A 575 26.11 -42.03 -11.91
CA ASP A 575 27.19 -41.08 -11.69
C ASP A 575 27.39 -40.25 -12.96
N CYS A 576 27.57 -38.94 -12.81
CA CYS A 576 27.55 -37.98 -13.91
C CYS A 576 28.68 -36.95 -13.76
N PRO A 577 29.31 -36.50 -14.86
CA PRO A 577 30.19 -35.34 -14.84
C PRO A 577 29.34 -34.06 -14.69
N THR A 578 29.03 -33.71 -13.45
CA THR A 578 28.12 -32.61 -13.07
C THR A 578 28.54 -31.23 -13.54
N GLU A 579 29.85 -31.00 -13.76
CA GLU A 579 30.39 -29.80 -14.44
C GLU A 579 29.84 -29.59 -15.88
N SER A 580 29.02 -30.51 -16.39
CA SER A 580 28.34 -30.43 -17.70
C SER A 580 26.81 -30.46 -17.63
N ILE A 581 26.22 -30.46 -16.43
CA ILE A 581 24.76 -30.41 -16.25
C ILE A 581 24.38 -28.96 -15.94
N GLU A 582 23.79 -28.27 -16.91
CA GLU A 582 23.26 -26.91 -16.76
C GLU A 582 21.74 -26.97 -16.48
N ILE A 583 21.19 -25.95 -15.82
CA ILE A 583 19.75 -25.75 -15.65
C ILE A 583 19.22 -24.76 -16.69
N ASP A 584 18.19 -25.16 -17.43
CA ASP A 584 17.42 -24.26 -18.30
C ASP A 584 16.10 -23.87 -17.60
N LEU A 585 16.01 -22.62 -17.15
CA LEU A 585 14.80 -22.08 -16.51
C LEU A 585 13.65 -21.84 -17.50
N ASP A 586 13.89 -21.80 -18.81
CA ASP A 586 12.84 -21.65 -19.82
C ASP A 586 12.33 -23.01 -20.37
N CYS A 587 12.97 -24.11 -19.94
CA CYS A 587 12.51 -25.46 -20.21
C CYS A 587 11.05 -25.70 -19.75
N LYS A 588 10.27 -26.35 -20.62
CA LYS A 588 8.84 -26.69 -20.39
C LYS A 588 8.61 -28.04 -19.73
N GLY A 589 9.67 -28.84 -19.55
CA GLY A 589 9.64 -30.06 -18.76
C GLY A 589 9.78 -29.79 -17.27
N TYR A 590 9.83 -30.87 -16.50
CA TYR A 590 10.06 -30.83 -15.07
C TYR A 590 11.55 -30.74 -14.73
N ARG A 591 11.83 -29.99 -13.68
CA ARG A 591 13.14 -29.77 -13.05
C ARG A 591 12.99 -29.67 -11.53
N LEU A 592 14.09 -29.73 -10.79
CA LEU A 592 14.10 -29.27 -9.40
C LEU A 592 13.82 -27.75 -9.37
N PRO A 593 13.15 -27.25 -8.32
CA PRO A 593 13.08 -25.81 -8.08
C PRO A 593 14.46 -25.26 -7.71
N THR A 594 14.70 -23.98 -8.01
CA THR A 594 15.81 -23.28 -7.35
C THR A 594 15.46 -23.02 -5.88
N GLU A 595 16.45 -22.75 -5.05
CA GLU A 595 16.25 -22.47 -3.62
C GLU A 595 15.40 -21.22 -3.39
N ALA A 596 15.50 -20.24 -4.29
CA ALA A 596 14.66 -19.05 -4.28
C ALA A 596 13.22 -19.36 -4.71
N GLU A 597 13.03 -20.14 -5.78
CA GLU A 597 11.69 -20.62 -6.17
C GLU A 597 11.04 -21.43 -5.06
N TRP A 598 11.81 -22.26 -4.36
CA TRP A 598 11.35 -23.05 -3.22
C TRP A 598 10.95 -22.17 -2.04
N GLU A 599 11.77 -21.18 -1.62
CA GLU A 599 11.43 -20.32 -0.49
C GLU A 599 10.26 -19.38 -0.82
N TYR A 600 10.17 -18.88 -2.06
CA TYR A 600 9.03 -18.11 -2.53
C TYR A 600 7.74 -18.93 -2.48
N ALA A 601 7.77 -20.15 -3.02
CA ALA A 601 6.66 -21.09 -3.00
C ALA A 601 6.26 -21.52 -1.59
N TYR A 602 7.24 -21.74 -0.69
CA TYR A 602 7.00 -22.02 0.73
C TYR A 602 6.21 -20.90 1.40
N ARG A 603 6.68 -19.66 1.21
CA ARG A 603 6.13 -18.46 1.88
C ARG A 603 4.74 -18.13 1.38
N ALA A 604 4.45 -18.30 0.08
CA ALA A 604 3.13 -18.03 -0.49
C ALA A 604 2.52 -16.69 -0.01
N THR A 605 3.30 -15.61 -0.16
CA THR A 605 3.07 -14.23 0.32
C THR A 605 3.34 -13.91 1.81
N THR A 606 3.64 -14.88 2.69
CA THR A 606 3.93 -14.58 4.11
C THR A 606 5.39 -14.17 4.36
N SER A 607 5.61 -13.25 5.30
CA SER A 607 6.94 -12.82 5.77
C SER A 607 7.44 -13.54 7.03
N THR A 608 6.61 -14.41 7.61
CA THR A 608 6.87 -15.16 8.86
C THR A 608 7.83 -16.35 8.66
N ALA A 609 8.34 -16.90 9.77
CA ALA A 609 9.26 -18.03 9.79
C ALA A 609 8.63 -19.33 9.26
N TYR A 610 7.34 -19.53 9.53
CA TYR A 610 6.50 -20.58 8.95
C TYR A 610 5.28 -19.94 8.28
N TYR A 611 4.71 -20.56 7.24
CA TYR A 611 3.60 -19.96 6.48
C TYR A 611 2.29 -19.82 7.27
N ASN A 612 2.18 -20.43 8.46
CA ASN A 612 1.04 -20.28 9.36
C ASN A 612 1.33 -19.39 10.61
N GLY A 613 2.50 -18.75 10.67
CA GLY A 613 2.83 -17.74 11.69
C GLY A 613 4.23 -17.90 12.31
N ASP A 614 4.53 -17.07 13.30
CA ASP A 614 5.77 -17.11 14.07
C ASP A 614 5.60 -17.81 15.43
N PRO A 615 6.63 -18.54 15.92
CA PRO A 615 6.59 -19.21 17.22
C PRO A 615 6.75 -18.18 18.36
N THR A 616 6.02 -18.36 19.47
CA THR A 616 5.81 -17.27 20.44
C THR A 616 6.74 -17.26 21.66
N ASP A 617 7.72 -18.17 21.80
CA ASP A 617 8.85 -18.06 22.79
C ASP A 617 9.74 -19.32 22.94
N ARG A 618 9.32 -20.51 22.47
CA ARG A 618 9.98 -21.77 22.85
C ARG A 618 10.57 -22.53 21.67
N LEU A 619 11.90 -22.66 21.64
CA LEU A 619 12.65 -23.58 20.77
C LEU A 619 12.67 -25.02 21.32
N ALA A 620 11.51 -25.69 21.35
CA ALA A 620 11.34 -27.09 21.74
C ALA A 620 10.90 -28.00 20.57
N CYS A 621 11.02 -29.32 20.70
CA CYS A 621 10.49 -30.25 19.70
C CYS A 621 8.96 -30.36 19.68
N GLU A 622 8.25 -29.96 20.74
CA GLU A 622 6.79 -29.90 20.75
C GLU A 622 6.34 -28.48 20.42
N GLN A 623 5.64 -28.28 19.29
CA GLN A 623 5.11 -27.00 18.80
C GLN A 623 3.69 -27.15 18.25
N PRO A 624 2.66 -26.71 18.98
CA PRO A 624 1.27 -26.74 18.51
C PRO A 624 1.03 -25.98 17.20
N LEU A 625 1.85 -24.97 16.89
CA LEU A 625 1.83 -24.25 15.62
C LEU A 625 2.19 -25.17 14.43
N LEU A 626 3.09 -26.12 14.63
CA LEU A 626 3.63 -26.97 13.56
C LEU A 626 2.88 -28.30 13.41
N ASP A 627 2.18 -28.74 14.46
CA ASP A 627 1.44 -30.01 14.47
C ASP A 627 0.36 -30.12 13.37
N ALA A 628 -0.14 -28.98 12.86
CA ALA A 628 -1.10 -28.90 11.76
C ALA A 628 -0.45 -28.95 10.37
N ILE A 629 0.80 -28.49 10.23
CA ILE A 629 1.46 -28.23 8.93
C ILE A 629 2.68 -29.11 8.61
N ALA A 630 3.18 -29.88 9.58
CA ALA A 630 4.46 -30.59 9.45
C ALA A 630 4.50 -31.96 10.13
N ASN A 631 5.17 -32.93 9.49
CA ASN A 631 5.69 -34.14 10.15
C ASN A 631 7.12 -33.84 10.65
N TYR A 632 7.35 -33.81 11.96
CA TYR A 632 8.61 -33.35 12.56
C TYR A 632 8.85 -33.97 13.95
N CYS A 633 9.95 -33.59 14.63
CA CYS A 633 10.38 -34.27 15.87
C CYS A 633 9.36 -34.28 17.02
N GLY A 634 8.33 -33.43 17.00
CA GLY A 634 7.22 -33.43 17.96
C GLY A 634 6.13 -34.45 17.69
N ASN A 635 5.94 -34.89 16.44
CA ASN A 635 4.81 -35.73 16.03
C ASN A 635 5.19 -36.89 15.08
N CYS A 636 6.48 -37.15 14.84
CA CYS A 636 6.97 -38.11 13.85
C CYS A 636 6.78 -39.61 14.14
N SER A 637 6.25 -39.99 15.31
CA SER A 637 6.13 -41.40 15.71
C SER A 637 5.18 -42.20 14.82
N VAL A 638 5.58 -43.42 14.43
CA VAL A 638 4.85 -44.32 13.52
C VAL A 638 4.73 -45.74 14.08
N ASP A 639 3.82 -46.57 13.52
CA ASP A 639 3.52 -47.95 13.96
C ASP A 639 3.77 -49.00 12.84
N TYR A 640 4.69 -48.69 11.92
CA TYR A 640 5.18 -49.63 10.90
C TYR A 640 6.61 -50.10 11.24
N SER A 641 7.12 -51.12 10.54
CA SER A 641 8.25 -51.92 11.03
C SER A 641 9.63 -51.31 10.80
N GLN A 642 9.75 -50.38 9.85
CA GLN A 642 10.97 -49.65 9.55
C GLN A 642 10.90 -48.29 10.26
N THR A 643 11.44 -48.19 11.49
CA THR A 643 11.51 -46.91 12.21
C THR A 643 12.93 -46.35 12.22
N PHE A 644 13.04 -45.03 12.40
CA PHE A 644 14.30 -44.31 12.50
C PHE A 644 14.41 -43.63 13.87
N ASP A 645 15.57 -43.81 14.52
CA ASP A 645 15.86 -43.24 15.83
C ASP A 645 16.42 -41.82 15.68
N CYS A 646 15.60 -40.81 15.96
CA CYS A 646 16.04 -39.41 15.89
C CYS A 646 16.97 -39.01 17.06
N SER A 647 17.21 -39.87 18.06
CA SER A 647 17.96 -39.52 19.28
C SER A 647 19.49 -39.66 19.17
N ASP A 648 20.02 -40.22 18.09
CA ASP A 648 21.39 -40.77 18.00
C ASP A 648 22.52 -39.72 17.79
N ASP A 649 22.22 -38.40 17.84
CA ASP A 649 23.21 -37.31 17.75
C ASP A 649 23.86 -36.94 19.11
N GLY A 650 23.73 -37.82 20.12
CA GLY A 650 24.51 -37.80 21.37
C GLY A 650 24.30 -36.60 22.32
N GLN A 651 23.51 -35.58 21.94
CA GLN A 651 23.29 -34.36 22.74
C GLN A 651 21.81 -34.08 23.10
N ARG A 652 20.85 -34.91 22.66
CA ARG A 652 19.41 -34.61 22.76
C ARG A 652 18.58 -35.79 23.33
N PRO A 653 18.58 -36.04 24.64
CA PRO A 653 17.97 -37.23 25.27
C PRO A 653 16.42 -37.21 25.35
N HIS A 654 15.74 -36.49 24.46
CA HIS A 654 14.28 -36.27 24.48
C HIS A 654 13.61 -36.46 23.11
N LEU A 655 14.33 -36.95 22.09
CA LEU A 655 13.77 -37.20 20.76
C LEU A 655 13.14 -38.61 20.69
N PRO A 656 12.08 -38.84 19.88
CA PRO A 656 11.47 -40.16 19.75
C PRO A 656 12.39 -41.13 18.96
N THR A 657 12.31 -42.41 19.33
CA THR A 657 13.11 -43.50 18.73
C THR A 657 12.42 -44.21 17.57
N ASP A 658 11.10 -44.00 17.41
CA ASP A 658 10.24 -44.76 16.51
C ASP A 658 9.59 -43.86 15.44
N CYS A 659 10.40 -43.03 14.77
CA CYS A 659 9.91 -42.04 13.81
C CYS A 659 10.03 -42.45 12.34
N GLY A 660 9.24 -41.80 11.47
CA GLY A 660 9.33 -41.96 10.03
C GLY A 660 8.45 -41.00 9.23
N THR A 661 8.46 -41.19 7.91
CA THR A 661 7.62 -40.45 6.96
C THR A 661 6.13 -40.74 7.11
N ARG A 662 5.30 -39.88 6.53
CA ARG A 662 3.84 -40.07 6.42
C ARG A 662 3.41 -39.96 4.95
N PRO A 663 2.20 -40.46 4.59
CA PRO A 663 1.61 -40.17 3.29
C PRO A 663 1.61 -38.66 3.01
N VAL A 664 1.95 -38.27 1.79
CA VAL A 664 1.90 -36.87 1.38
C VAL A 664 0.47 -36.30 1.49
N ALA A 665 0.36 -34.98 1.69
CA ALA A 665 -0.88 -34.28 2.02
C ALA A 665 -1.58 -34.81 3.30
N SER A 666 -0.79 -35.27 4.29
CA SER A 666 -1.31 -35.60 5.64
C SER A 666 -1.50 -34.39 6.54
N PHE A 667 -0.98 -33.23 6.13
CA PHE A 667 -0.98 -31.96 6.87
C PHE A 667 -1.70 -30.87 6.08
N GLU A 668 -1.97 -29.73 6.69
CA GLU A 668 -2.57 -28.59 5.99
C GLU A 668 -1.60 -28.04 4.93
N PRO A 669 -2.10 -27.53 3.79
CA PRO A 669 -1.28 -26.88 2.78
C PRO A 669 -1.03 -25.40 3.12
N ASN A 670 -0.05 -24.79 2.46
CA ASN A 670 0.11 -23.34 2.47
C ASN A 670 -0.93 -22.63 1.57
N PRO A 671 -1.00 -21.27 1.57
CA PRO A 671 -1.97 -20.50 0.79
C PRO A 671 -2.00 -20.74 -0.73
N TRP A 672 -1.02 -21.43 -1.31
CA TRP A 672 -1.00 -21.81 -2.74
C TRP A 672 -1.27 -23.29 -3.00
N GLY A 673 -1.73 -24.05 -1.99
CA GLY A 673 -2.08 -25.46 -2.15
C GLY A 673 -0.87 -26.40 -2.18
N LEU A 674 0.27 -25.97 -1.63
CA LEU A 674 1.47 -26.78 -1.47
C LEU A 674 1.48 -27.44 -0.08
N PHE A 675 1.50 -28.77 -0.07
CA PHE A 675 1.52 -29.62 1.11
C PHE A 675 2.95 -30.01 1.50
N ASP A 676 3.14 -30.37 2.77
CA ASP A 676 4.39 -30.94 3.32
C ASP A 676 5.64 -30.04 3.16
N MET A 677 5.46 -28.75 2.85
CA MET A 677 6.55 -27.77 2.68
C MET A 677 7.44 -27.59 3.94
N SER A 678 6.95 -28.02 5.11
CA SER A 678 7.73 -28.16 6.34
C SER A 678 7.71 -29.62 6.80
N GLY A 679 8.88 -30.22 6.95
CA GLY A 679 9.01 -31.56 7.52
C GLY A 679 8.74 -32.68 6.51
N ASN A 680 8.30 -33.82 7.00
CA ASN A 680 8.20 -35.09 6.27
C ASN A 680 9.56 -35.51 5.66
N VAL A 681 9.93 -35.16 4.42
CA VAL A 681 11.31 -35.31 3.92
C VAL A 681 11.92 -33.98 3.50
N ASP A 682 13.23 -33.83 3.68
CA ASP A 682 13.92 -32.64 3.16
C ASP A 682 14.00 -32.71 1.64
N GLU A 683 13.68 -31.59 1.01
CA GLU A 683 13.50 -31.53 -0.44
C GLU A 683 14.76 -31.01 -1.12
N PHE A 684 15.32 -31.80 -2.03
CA PHE A 684 16.39 -31.34 -2.91
C PHE A 684 15.96 -30.13 -3.74
N VAL A 685 16.79 -29.08 -3.71
CA VAL A 685 16.73 -27.95 -4.66
C VAL A 685 17.88 -28.06 -5.66
N TRP A 686 17.88 -27.21 -6.68
CA TRP A 686 18.97 -27.16 -7.65
C TRP A 686 20.30 -26.73 -7.02
N ASP A 687 20.28 -25.69 -6.19
CA ASP A 687 21.40 -24.79 -5.89
C ASP A 687 22.48 -25.40 -4.97
N GLY A 688 23.72 -24.91 -5.11
CA GLY A 688 24.90 -25.31 -4.33
C GLY A 688 25.17 -24.47 -3.07
N PRO A 689 26.17 -24.88 -2.24
CA PRO A 689 26.51 -24.21 -0.98
C PRO A 689 27.37 -22.95 -1.16
N ASP A 690 26.73 -21.79 -1.35
CA ASP A 690 27.34 -20.47 -1.17
C ASP A 690 26.28 -19.41 -0.77
N SER A 691 26.75 -18.18 -0.57
CA SER A 691 25.95 -16.98 -0.36
C SER A 691 25.28 -16.48 -1.65
N TYR A 692 24.05 -15.97 -1.53
CA TYR A 692 23.42 -15.20 -2.60
C TYR A 692 24.03 -13.81 -2.71
N PRO A 693 23.99 -13.17 -3.89
CA PRO A 693 24.24 -11.74 -4.02
C PRO A 693 23.25 -10.93 -3.16
N ALA A 694 23.57 -9.65 -2.93
CA ALA A 694 22.76 -8.75 -2.10
C ALA A 694 21.31 -8.55 -2.61
N TRP A 695 21.03 -8.94 -3.86
CA TRP A 695 19.73 -9.06 -4.50
C TRP A 695 19.88 -9.91 -5.79
N ALA A 696 18.82 -10.50 -6.36
CA ALA A 696 18.89 -11.24 -7.63
C ALA A 696 17.58 -11.30 -8.46
N VAL A 697 17.69 -11.54 -9.78
CA VAL A 697 16.59 -12.00 -10.66
C VAL A 697 16.81 -13.46 -11.03
N ASP A 698 15.77 -14.29 -10.93
CA ASP A 698 15.76 -15.71 -11.28
C ASP A 698 17.04 -16.47 -10.85
N PRO A 699 17.50 -16.33 -9.60
CA PRO A 699 18.76 -16.95 -9.21
C PRO A 699 18.67 -18.47 -9.30
N THR A 700 19.56 -19.04 -10.10
CA THR A 700 19.93 -20.48 -10.11
C THR A 700 20.96 -20.82 -9.03
N GLY A 701 21.27 -19.84 -8.18
CA GLY A 701 22.23 -19.94 -7.09
C GLY A 701 23.64 -20.31 -7.51
N PRO A 702 24.46 -20.77 -6.54
CA PRO A 702 25.79 -21.28 -6.80
C PRO A 702 25.74 -22.64 -7.50
N GLU A 703 26.66 -22.91 -8.42
CA GLU A 703 26.69 -24.18 -9.14
C GLU A 703 26.89 -25.39 -8.19
N PRO A 704 26.14 -26.49 -8.37
CA PRO A 704 26.31 -27.74 -7.61
C PRO A 704 27.74 -28.28 -7.65
N SER A 705 28.43 -28.26 -6.51
CA SER A 705 29.85 -28.65 -6.43
C SER A 705 30.12 -29.63 -5.28
N GLY A 706 29.76 -30.90 -5.50
CA GLY A 706 29.96 -31.97 -4.51
C GLY A 706 28.92 -32.00 -3.38
N SER A 707 28.26 -30.87 -3.13
CA SER A 707 27.10 -30.73 -2.25
C SER A 707 26.03 -29.87 -2.92
N VAL A 708 24.78 -30.08 -2.49
CA VAL A 708 23.55 -29.50 -3.03
C VAL A 708 22.63 -29.09 -1.88
N GLY A 709 21.76 -28.11 -2.13
CA GLY A 709 20.78 -27.62 -1.18
C GLY A 709 19.67 -28.63 -0.89
N VAL A 710 19.20 -28.63 0.36
CA VAL A 710 17.93 -29.24 0.76
C VAL A 710 17.16 -28.27 1.65
N ARG A 711 15.84 -28.22 1.49
CA ARG A 711 14.94 -27.28 2.22
C ARG A 711 13.79 -28.03 2.90
N GLY A 712 12.94 -27.31 3.64
CA GLY A 712 11.80 -27.86 4.41
C GLY A 712 12.16 -28.66 5.68
N SER A 713 13.36 -29.24 5.75
CA SER A 713 13.74 -30.27 6.72
C SER A 713 12.77 -31.48 6.68
N ASN A 714 12.69 -32.29 7.74
CA ASN A 714 12.19 -33.65 7.65
C ASN A 714 11.56 -34.09 8.98
N PHE A 715 11.08 -35.34 9.08
CA PHE A 715 10.44 -35.88 10.28
C PHE A 715 11.31 -35.89 11.55
N CYS A 716 12.65 -35.92 11.47
CA CYS A 716 13.53 -35.73 12.65
C CYS A 716 13.86 -34.24 12.90
N GLY A 717 13.37 -33.33 12.06
CA GLY A 717 13.65 -31.90 12.09
C GLY A 717 13.19 -31.23 13.39
N HIS A 718 14.12 -30.55 14.06
CA HIS A 718 13.79 -29.58 15.10
C HIS A 718 13.09 -28.37 14.48
N GLN A 719 12.15 -27.72 15.19
CA GLN A 719 11.35 -26.62 14.64
C GLN A 719 12.15 -25.56 13.86
N ALA A 720 13.28 -25.12 14.42
CA ALA A 720 14.18 -24.11 13.84
C ALA A 720 14.79 -24.52 12.48
N ARG A 721 14.59 -25.78 12.05
CA ARG A 721 15.01 -26.32 10.77
C ARG A 721 13.87 -26.43 9.74
N LEU A 722 12.62 -26.29 10.17
CA LEU A 722 11.42 -26.38 9.32
C LEU A 722 11.02 -25.01 8.74
N ARG A 723 11.75 -23.94 9.11
CA ARG A 723 11.49 -22.54 8.72
C ARG A 723 11.75 -22.31 7.24
N ALA A 724 11.05 -21.34 6.66
CA ALA A 724 11.26 -20.84 5.30
C ALA A 724 12.74 -20.62 4.97
N ALA A 725 13.50 -19.99 5.88
CA ALA A 725 14.86 -19.55 5.66
C ALA A 725 15.97 -20.55 6.07
N ASP A 726 15.66 -21.72 6.64
CA ASP A 726 16.72 -22.67 7.07
C ASP A 726 17.39 -23.34 5.86
N ARG A 727 18.62 -22.90 5.57
CA ARG A 727 19.44 -23.43 4.45
C ARG A 727 20.26 -24.63 4.94
N LYS A 728 20.13 -25.77 4.27
CA LYS A 728 20.92 -26.98 4.52
C LYS A 728 21.54 -27.50 3.24
N PHE A 729 22.65 -28.22 3.38
CA PHE A 729 23.36 -28.82 2.26
C PHE A 729 23.74 -30.27 2.57
N THR A 730 23.69 -31.12 1.55
CA THR A 730 24.07 -32.53 1.62
C THR A 730 24.88 -32.94 0.40
N SER A 731 25.57 -34.09 0.44
CA SER A 731 26.37 -34.56 -0.70
C SER A 731 25.46 -35.09 -1.82
N TRP A 732 25.65 -34.59 -3.06
CA TRP A 732 24.83 -34.89 -4.25
C TRP A 732 24.65 -36.38 -4.63
N ASN A 733 25.49 -37.26 -4.07
CA ASN A 733 25.63 -38.68 -4.39
C ASN A 733 25.42 -39.57 -3.16
N ARG A 734 24.93 -38.98 -2.06
CA ARG A 734 24.46 -39.70 -0.89
C ARG A 734 22.94 -39.68 -0.89
N SER A 735 22.36 -40.84 -0.65
CA SER A 735 20.99 -40.98 -0.24
C SER A 735 20.88 -41.00 1.28
N PHE A 736 19.78 -40.47 1.80
CA PHE A 736 19.44 -40.47 3.21
C PHE A 736 17.96 -40.86 3.38
N PRO A 737 17.59 -41.53 4.49
CA PRO A 737 16.22 -42.01 4.73
C PRO A 737 15.22 -40.89 5.06
N PHE A 738 15.60 -39.64 4.82
CA PHE A 738 14.84 -38.44 5.13
C PHE A 738 14.99 -37.36 4.05
N SER A 739 15.63 -37.68 2.91
CA SER A 739 15.81 -36.77 1.78
C SER A 739 15.02 -37.25 0.57
N GLY A 740 14.11 -36.42 0.10
CA GLY A 740 13.30 -36.59 -1.11
C GLY A 740 13.31 -35.30 -1.92
N PHE A 741 12.24 -35.03 -2.67
CA PHE A 741 12.15 -33.86 -3.55
C PHE A 741 10.72 -33.63 -4.07
N ARG A 742 10.47 -32.42 -4.56
CA ARG A 742 9.38 -32.10 -5.48
C ARG A 742 9.92 -31.49 -6.78
N LEU A 743 9.09 -31.43 -7.80
CA LEU A 743 9.44 -30.84 -9.09
C LEU A 743 8.63 -29.58 -9.39
N VAL A 744 9.20 -28.74 -10.25
CA VAL A 744 8.57 -27.57 -10.84
C VAL A 744 8.77 -27.59 -12.35
N ARG A 745 7.90 -26.91 -13.08
CA ARG A 745 8.11 -26.56 -14.49
C ARG A 745 7.72 -25.11 -14.75
N THR A 746 8.41 -24.45 -15.69
CA THR A 746 8.09 -23.09 -16.10
C THR A 746 6.86 -23.09 -17.01
N TRP A 747 5.78 -22.41 -16.63
CA TRP A 747 4.63 -22.21 -17.52
C TRP A 747 5.01 -21.19 -18.59
N ARG A 748 5.25 -19.93 -18.20
CA ARG A 748 5.79 -18.87 -19.06
C ARG A 748 6.49 -17.80 -18.22
N LYS A 749 7.35 -17.03 -18.87
CA LYS A 749 7.83 -15.76 -18.31
C LYS A 749 6.63 -14.82 -18.14
N ALA A 750 6.64 -14.02 -17.08
CA ALA A 750 5.73 -12.90 -16.95
C ALA A 750 6.00 -11.86 -18.04
N THR A 751 4.97 -11.12 -18.43
CA THR A 751 5.14 -9.87 -19.15
C THR A 751 5.65 -8.79 -18.19
N GLU A 752 6.22 -7.71 -18.71
CA GLU A 752 6.59 -6.54 -17.90
C GLU A 752 5.34 -5.93 -17.21
N GLU A 753 4.16 -6.08 -17.80
CA GLU A 753 2.86 -5.67 -17.22
C GLU A 753 2.41 -6.56 -16.04
N GLU A 754 2.77 -7.85 -16.03
CA GLU A 754 2.39 -8.79 -14.96
C GLU A 754 3.37 -8.76 -13.78
N PHE A 755 4.66 -8.60 -14.08
CA PHE A 755 5.71 -8.41 -13.08
C PHE A 755 6.94 -7.77 -13.72
N ASP A 756 7.02 -6.45 -13.66
CA ASP A 756 8.22 -5.72 -14.06
C ASP A 756 9.34 -5.93 -13.02
N VAL A 757 10.25 -6.82 -13.39
CA VAL A 757 11.52 -7.08 -12.69
C VAL A 757 12.33 -5.80 -12.50
N ASP A 758 12.38 -4.92 -13.50
CA ASP A 758 13.20 -3.71 -13.44
C ASP A 758 12.57 -2.70 -12.47
N THR A 759 11.25 -2.53 -12.43
CA THR A 759 10.56 -1.74 -11.38
C THR A 759 10.75 -2.34 -9.98
N PHE A 760 10.70 -3.67 -9.82
CA PHE A 760 11.02 -4.31 -8.54
C PHE A 760 12.48 -4.05 -8.12
N CYS A 761 13.42 -4.09 -9.05
CA CYS A 761 14.84 -3.76 -8.82
C CYS A 761 15.09 -2.25 -8.58
N ASN A 762 14.23 -1.36 -9.08
CA ASN A 762 14.40 0.09 -8.95
C ASN A 762 13.79 0.68 -7.66
N ASN A 763 12.87 -0.01 -7.00
CA ASN A 763 12.11 0.52 -5.85
C ASN A 763 12.77 0.32 -4.47
N GLY A 764 14.03 -0.14 -4.39
CA GLY A 764 14.71 -0.31 -3.10
C GLY A 764 16.20 -0.63 -3.16
N CYS A 765 17.04 0.40 -3.27
CA CYS A 765 18.48 0.37 -2.93
C CYS A 765 19.31 -0.86 -3.37
N GLY A 766 19.35 -1.22 -4.66
CA GLY A 766 20.52 -1.90 -5.25
C GLY A 766 20.31 -2.75 -6.51
N GLY A 767 20.86 -2.32 -7.66
CA GLY A 767 21.14 -3.11 -8.89
C GLY A 767 19.91 -3.45 -9.76
N CYS A 768 19.94 -3.29 -11.09
CA CYS A 768 20.86 -3.94 -12.04
C CYS A 768 21.24 -3.11 -13.31
N MET A 769 22.18 -3.60 -14.12
CA MET A 769 22.71 -3.06 -15.40
C MET A 769 23.32 -4.23 -16.23
N PRO A 770 23.46 -4.23 -17.59
CA PRO A 770 24.15 -3.17 -18.38
C PRO A 770 23.86 -2.92 -19.91
N LEU A 771 24.00 -1.64 -20.31
CA LEU A 771 24.70 -1.09 -21.52
C LEU A 771 24.21 -1.28 -22.99
N ASN A 772 23.85 -0.15 -23.65
CA ASN A 772 24.42 0.39 -24.93
C ASN A 772 23.61 1.60 -25.48
N GLN A 773 24.03 2.85 -25.26
CA GLN A 773 23.42 4.07 -25.86
C GLN A 773 24.46 5.20 -26.08
N PRO A 774 24.31 6.13 -27.06
CA PRO A 774 25.36 7.07 -27.48
C PRO A 774 25.54 8.33 -26.57
N PRO A 775 26.68 9.07 -26.72
CA PRO A 775 26.88 10.36 -26.07
C PRO A 775 25.79 11.40 -26.40
N GLY A 776 25.17 11.96 -25.37
CA GLY A 776 24.16 13.02 -25.41
C GLY A 776 22.72 12.56 -25.15
N THR A 777 22.48 11.26 -24.92
CA THR A 777 21.13 10.67 -24.90
C THR A 777 20.59 10.47 -23.48
N PRO A 778 19.41 11.01 -23.09
CA PRO A 778 18.79 10.75 -21.78
C PRO A 778 18.67 9.26 -21.43
N CYS A 779 18.91 8.90 -20.17
CA CYS A 779 19.26 7.54 -19.77
C CYS A 779 18.91 7.21 -18.31
N GLY A 780 17.86 7.85 -17.79
CA GLY A 780 17.31 7.67 -16.44
C GLY A 780 17.05 9.02 -15.76
N PRO A 781 16.38 9.06 -14.61
CA PRO A 781 16.38 10.20 -13.68
C PRO A 781 17.23 9.92 -12.42
N CYS A 782 17.70 10.97 -11.73
CA CYS A 782 18.28 10.84 -10.38
C CYS A 782 17.91 12.05 -9.52
N GLY A 783 17.04 11.81 -8.54
CA GLY A 783 16.51 12.87 -7.70
C GLY A 783 15.96 14.03 -8.55
N VAL A 784 16.29 15.25 -8.16
CA VAL A 784 15.80 16.48 -8.79
C VAL A 784 16.51 16.87 -10.08
N ASP A 785 17.01 15.92 -10.87
CA ASP A 785 17.59 16.14 -12.20
C ASP A 785 17.50 14.85 -13.10
N ARG A 786 17.63 14.94 -14.45
CA ARG A 786 17.54 13.79 -15.41
C ARG A 786 18.87 13.30 -16.01
N PHE A 787 19.26 12.03 -15.87
CA PHE A 787 20.49 11.47 -16.45
C PHE A 787 20.52 11.56 -17.99
N VAL A 788 21.70 11.89 -18.53
CA VAL A 788 22.07 12.05 -19.95
C VAL A 788 23.39 11.31 -20.22
N CYS A 789 23.46 10.52 -21.29
CA CYS A 789 24.62 9.70 -21.59
C CYS A 789 25.85 10.55 -21.98
N GLU A 790 27.04 10.10 -21.61
CA GLU A 790 28.29 10.54 -22.24
C GLU A 790 29.15 9.33 -22.64
N GLY A 791 29.31 9.13 -23.95
CA GLY A 791 29.94 7.95 -24.52
C GLY A 791 28.96 6.78 -24.61
N GLU A 792 29.43 5.65 -25.14
CA GLU A 792 28.59 4.48 -25.39
C GLU A 792 28.15 3.75 -24.09
N ASN A 793 28.65 4.18 -22.90
CA ASN A 793 28.56 3.42 -21.63
C ASN A 793 28.44 4.23 -20.29
N ALA A 794 27.92 5.46 -20.20
CA ALA A 794 27.78 6.20 -18.91
C ALA A 794 26.68 7.28 -18.89
N THR A 795 26.14 7.68 -17.72
CA THR A 795 24.88 8.47 -17.51
C THR A 795 25.00 9.65 -16.49
N VAL A 796 24.48 10.88 -16.74
CA VAL A 796 24.71 12.13 -15.91
C VAL A 796 23.55 13.18 -15.87
N CYS A 797 23.14 13.70 -14.70
CA CYS A 797 21.83 14.38 -14.45
C CYS A 797 21.59 15.89 -14.80
N ASN A 798 20.37 16.27 -15.27
CA ASN A 798 19.86 17.67 -15.40
C ASN A 798 18.29 17.84 -15.57
N GLY A 799 17.55 18.45 -14.62
CA GLY A 799 16.16 18.98 -14.71
C GLY A 799 14.97 18.27 -13.99
N SER A 800 14.84 18.40 -12.66
CA SER A 800 13.81 17.93 -11.68
C SER A 800 12.37 17.52 -12.09
N THR A 801 11.91 16.38 -11.55
CA THR A 801 10.74 16.28 -10.62
C THR A 801 10.80 15.02 -9.73
N THR A 802 11.65 15.01 -8.70
CA THR A 802 11.36 14.25 -7.45
C THR A 802 11.06 15.23 -6.34
N CYS A 803 10.41 14.80 -5.26
CA CYS A 803 10.25 15.67 -4.11
C CYS A 803 11.62 15.97 -3.48
N ASN A 804 12.00 17.25 -3.42
CA ASN A 804 13.19 17.68 -2.70
C ASN A 804 12.98 17.47 -1.20
N PRO A 805 13.98 16.99 -0.44
CA PRO A 805 13.97 17.13 1.01
C PRO A 805 13.75 18.61 1.37
N GLY A 806 12.73 18.90 2.18
CA GLY A 806 12.31 20.28 2.47
C GLY A 806 11.19 20.84 1.58
N GLN A 807 10.56 20.06 0.71
CA GLN A 807 9.25 20.44 0.15
C GLN A 807 8.17 20.38 1.21
N VAL A 808 7.29 21.38 1.27
CA VAL A 808 6.13 21.41 2.19
C VAL A 808 5.18 20.26 1.88
N CYS A 809 4.69 19.60 2.92
CA CYS A 809 3.72 18.51 2.84
C CYS A 809 2.74 18.54 4.02
N SER A 810 1.58 17.91 3.84
CA SER A 810 0.59 17.65 4.90
C SER A 810 0.46 16.16 5.24
N SER A 811 0.99 15.28 4.39
CA SER A 811 0.90 13.82 4.51
C SER A 811 2.04 13.11 3.78
N ASP A 812 2.38 11.87 4.16
CA ASP A 812 3.47 11.09 3.54
C ASP A 812 3.26 10.87 2.02
N SER A 813 2.00 10.83 1.55
CA SER A 813 1.65 10.72 0.14
C SER A 813 2.10 11.91 -0.72
N GLU A 814 2.37 13.08 -0.13
CA GLU A 814 2.91 14.24 -0.83
C GLU A 814 4.44 14.15 -1.02
N CYS A 815 5.09 13.12 -0.46
CA CYS A 815 6.55 13.02 -0.34
C CYS A 815 7.22 11.87 -1.10
N ALA A 816 6.50 11.18 -2.01
CA ALA A 816 7.03 10.12 -2.86
C ALA A 816 7.75 9.00 -2.08
N SER A 817 9.09 8.94 -2.11
CA SER A 817 9.91 7.94 -1.37
C SER A 817 10.44 8.45 -0.02
N SER A 818 9.84 9.53 0.49
CA SER A 818 10.16 10.21 1.74
C SER A 818 8.91 10.33 2.60
N ASN A 819 9.07 10.56 3.90
CA ASN A 819 7.95 10.78 4.81
C ASN A 819 7.74 12.29 5.00
N CYS A 820 6.51 12.68 5.33
CA CYS A 820 6.17 14.03 5.72
C CYS A 820 6.52 14.26 7.19
N SER A 821 7.72 14.76 7.43
CA SER A 821 8.27 15.00 8.76
C SER A 821 8.33 16.49 9.05
N ASN A 822 7.69 16.94 10.13
CA ASN A 822 7.59 18.37 10.48
C ASN A 822 6.99 19.23 9.35
N GLY A 823 5.97 18.71 8.66
CA GLY A 823 5.30 19.38 7.54
C GLY A 823 6.17 19.55 6.29
N HIS A 824 7.29 18.82 6.19
CA HIS A 824 8.14 18.82 5.00
C HIS A 824 8.66 17.41 4.67
N CYS A 825 8.94 17.15 3.40
CA CYS A 825 9.45 15.85 2.97
C CYS A 825 10.87 15.60 3.50
N ALA A 826 11.07 14.46 4.15
CA ALA A 826 12.35 14.02 4.69
C ALA A 826 12.54 12.50 4.46
N PRO A 827 13.77 12.04 4.14
CA PRO A 827 14.02 10.61 3.96
C PRO A 827 13.60 9.78 5.19
N PRO A 828 13.18 8.51 5.03
CA PRO A 828 12.78 7.67 6.16
C PRO A 828 13.88 7.58 7.23
N GLY A 829 13.50 7.79 8.50
CA GLY A 829 14.44 7.89 9.63
C GLY A 829 15.04 9.29 9.85
N PHE A 830 14.65 10.30 9.07
CA PHE A 830 15.09 11.67 9.20
C PHE A 830 13.92 12.66 9.34
N THR A 831 14.23 13.79 9.98
CA THR A 831 13.32 14.91 10.22
C THR A 831 13.86 16.17 9.55
N TYR A 832 12.97 16.93 8.91
CA TYR A 832 13.30 18.25 8.38
C TYR A 832 13.25 19.32 9.48
N VAL A 833 14.33 20.10 9.57
CA VAL A 833 14.45 21.25 10.47
C VAL A 833 14.57 22.52 9.62
N PRO A 834 13.60 23.46 9.71
CA PRO A 834 13.62 24.70 8.94
C PRO A 834 14.70 25.67 9.45
N GLU A 835 15.10 26.63 8.62
CA GLU A 835 15.90 27.77 9.07
C GLU A 835 15.15 28.66 10.07
N GLY A 836 15.88 29.40 10.92
CA GLY A 836 15.24 30.29 11.89
C GLY A 836 16.15 30.86 12.97
N GLU A 837 15.57 31.65 13.87
CA GLU A 837 16.28 32.29 14.99
C GLU A 837 15.77 31.77 16.34
N PHE A 838 16.68 31.53 17.27
CA PHE A 838 16.35 31.15 18.64
C PHE A 838 17.29 31.75 19.67
N MET A 839 16.87 31.70 20.93
CA MET A 839 17.70 32.09 22.08
C MET A 839 18.37 30.84 22.65
N MET A 840 19.66 30.66 22.36
CA MET A 840 20.45 29.53 22.83
C MET A 840 20.91 29.77 24.27
N GLY A 841 20.88 28.75 25.12
CA GLY A 841 21.25 28.83 26.53
C GLY A 841 20.09 29.12 27.49
N SER A 842 20.37 29.08 28.80
CA SER A 842 19.37 29.16 29.86
C SER A 842 19.27 30.57 30.49
N PRO A 843 18.06 31.05 30.84
CA PRO A 843 17.88 32.36 31.47
C PRO A 843 18.44 32.37 32.89
N ALA A 844 18.86 33.54 33.38
CA ALA A 844 19.59 33.68 34.65
C ALA A 844 18.85 33.16 35.92
N GLY A 845 17.54 32.88 35.83
CA GLY A 845 16.73 32.29 36.89
C GLY A 845 16.37 30.81 36.70
N GLU A 846 16.85 30.14 35.64
CA GLU A 846 16.56 28.73 35.38
C GLU A 846 17.16 27.83 36.48
N PRO A 847 16.37 26.90 37.07
CA PRO A 847 16.89 25.95 38.03
C PRO A 847 18.01 25.06 37.46
N ALA A 848 19.07 24.84 38.24
CA ALA A 848 20.26 24.05 37.90
C ALA A 848 21.13 24.55 36.72
N ARG A 849 20.88 25.76 36.22
CA ARG A 849 21.73 26.46 35.24
C ARG A 849 23.20 26.58 35.66
N GLU A 850 24.11 26.22 34.76
CA GLU A 850 25.55 26.44 34.90
C GLU A 850 26.03 27.77 34.28
N ALA A 851 27.25 28.19 34.62
CA ALA A 851 27.83 29.46 34.14
C ALA A 851 28.15 29.48 32.63
N SER A 852 28.32 28.31 32.01
CA SER A 852 28.61 28.11 30.57
C SER A 852 27.39 28.22 29.65
N GLU A 853 26.21 28.46 30.21
CA GLU A 853 24.92 28.49 29.53
C GLU A 853 24.37 29.93 29.41
N ALA A 854 25.21 30.87 28.98
CA ALA A 854 24.79 32.25 28.81
C ALA A 854 23.82 32.38 27.62
N GLN A 855 22.68 33.04 27.84
CA GLN A 855 21.72 33.30 26.77
C GLN A 855 22.29 34.25 25.71
N HIS A 856 22.20 33.83 24.45
CA HIS A 856 22.60 34.61 23.29
C HIS A 856 21.74 34.25 22.06
N PRO A 857 21.45 35.21 21.15
CA PRO A 857 20.70 34.94 19.93
C PRO A 857 21.56 34.19 18.91
N VAL A 858 20.97 33.16 18.30
CA VAL A 858 21.57 32.36 17.23
C VAL A 858 20.60 32.26 16.06
N THR A 859 21.13 32.48 14.85
CA THR A 859 20.42 32.27 13.58
C THR A 859 20.96 30.99 12.93
N ILE A 860 20.09 30.03 12.65
CA ILE A 860 20.33 28.92 11.70
C ILE A 860 19.88 29.44 10.33
N SER A 861 20.78 29.58 9.37
CA SER A 861 20.50 30.27 8.09
C SER A 861 20.09 29.35 6.93
N ARG A 862 20.28 28.04 7.09
CA ARG A 862 19.90 27.02 6.10
C ARG A 862 19.12 25.89 6.80
N PRO A 863 18.09 25.33 6.17
CA PRO A 863 17.43 24.14 6.69
C PRO A 863 18.36 22.92 6.64
N PHE A 864 18.07 21.92 7.47
CA PHE A 864 18.83 20.68 7.53
C PHE A 864 17.95 19.47 7.84
N LEU A 865 18.41 18.29 7.41
CA LEU A 865 17.88 17.01 7.87
C LEU A 865 18.61 16.60 9.14
N ILE A 866 17.90 16.07 10.13
CA ILE A 866 18.46 15.43 11.33
C ILE A 866 17.91 14.02 11.46
N GLN A 867 18.73 13.06 11.86
CA GLN A 867 18.25 11.70 12.13
C GLN A 867 17.23 11.76 13.27
N SER A 868 16.04 11.19 13.06
CA SER A 868 14.92 11.31 14.00
C SER A 868 15.21 10.62 15.33
N THR A 869 16.09 9.62 15.33
CA THR A 869 16.62 8.90 16.50
C THR A 869 18.13 9.05 16.62
N GLU A 870 18.69 8.58 17.75
CA GLU A 870 20.11 8.28 17.88
C GLU A 870 20.52 7.18 16.88
N VAL A 871 21.80 7.13 16.46
CA VAL A 871 22.31 6.03 15.60
C VAL A 871 22.19 4.71 16.36
N SER A 872 21.56 3.71 15.75
CA SER A 872 21.37 2.39 16.35
C SER A 872 22.56 1.44 16.20
N GLN A 873 22.62 0.40 17.02
CA GLN A 873 23.62 -0.68 16.95
C GLN A 873 23.53 -1.50 15.65
N ALA A 874 22.37 -1.54 15.01
CA ALA A 874 22.20 -2.13 13.67
C ALA A 874 22.78 -1.24 12.58
N GLU A 875 22.48 0.07 12.59
CA GLU A 875 23.02 1.02 11.61
C GLU A 875 24.55 1.15 11.72
N TRP A 876 25.10 1.13 12.94
CA TRP A 876 26.55 1.07 13.14
C TRP A 876 27.17 -0.20 12.51
N ARG A 877 26.62 -1.38 12.81
CA ARG A 877 27.10 -2.66 12.24
C ARG A 877 27.01 -2.71 10.73
N ARG A 878 26.00 -2.08 10.12
CA ARG A 878 25.82 -2.03 8.66
C ARG A 878 27.02 -1.38 7.95
N LEU A 879 27.62 -0.35 8.55
CA LEU A 879 28.77 0.35 7.96
C LEU A 879 30.13 -0.24 8.34
N PHE A 880 30.31 -0.74 9.57
CA PHE A 880 31.62 -1.14 10.09
C PHE A 880 31.79 -2.63 10.44
N GLY A 881 30.72 -3.43 10.41
CA GLY A 881 30.75 -4.87 10.70
C GLY A 881 31.08 -5.25 12.16
N ASN A 882 31.35 -4.27 13.03
CA ASN A 882 31.58 -4.44 14.47
C ASN A 882 30.47 -3.76 15.29
N ASN A 883 30.45 -3.98 16.61
CA ASN A 883 29.57 -3.25 17.53
C ASN A 883 30.38 -2.83 18.77
N PRO A 884 30.70 -1.53 18.96
CA PRO A 884 31.50 -1.05 20.08
C PRO A 884 30.76 -1.10 21.41
N SER A 885 29.43 -0.97 21.37
CA SER A 885 28.51 -0.86 22.49
C SER A 885 28.81 -1.85 23.61
N THR A 886 28.69 -1.40 24.85
CA THR A 886 28.73 -2.22 26.06
C THR A 886 27.43 -3.02 26.21
N PHE A 887 26.28 -2.39 26.00
CA PHE A 887 24.94 -2.95 26.16
C PHE A 887 24.43 -3.66 24.90
N ARG A 888 25.19 -4.64 24.40
CA ARG A 888 24.85 -5.40 23.18
C ARG A 888 23.59 -6.25 23.32
N LEU A 889 23.24 -6.63 24.55
CA LEU A 889 22.03 -7.41 24.87
C LEU A 889 20.75 -6.54 24.93
N CYS A 890 20.87 -5.23 24.75
CA CYS A 890 19.74 -4.32 24.59
C CYS A 890 19.01 -4.58 23.25
N GLY A 891 19.76 -4.97 22.21
CA GLY A 891 19.23 -5.34 20.90
C GLY A 891 19.55 -4.34 19.78
N ASP A 892 19.20 -4.73 18.55
CA ASP A 892 19.57 -4.07 17.29
C ASP A 892 19.13 -2.60 17.21
N ASN A 893 17.98 -2.27 17.79
CA ASN A 893 17.38 -0.93 17.78
C ASN A 893 17.83 -0.06 18.96
N CYS A 894 18.69 -0.53 19.86
CA CYS A 894 19.26 0.35 20.89
C CYS A 894 20.32 1.28 20.29
N PRO A 895 20.57 2.46 20.89
CA PRO A 895 21.61 3.36 20.42
C PRO A 895 22.98 2.68 20.47
N VAL A 896 23.84 3.05 19.53
CA VAL A 896 25.27 2.74 19.59
C VAL A 896 25.91 3.62 20.66
N GLU A 897 26.57 2.99 21.61
CA GLU A 897 27.32 3.67 22.67
C GLU A 897 28.73 3.11 22.79
N SER A 898 29.50 3.58 23.78
CA SER A 898 30.93 3.27 23.90
C SER A 898 31.76 3.68 22.68
N VAL A 899 31.27 4.67 21.92
CA VAL A 899 31.95 5.33 20.79
C VAL A 899 32.69 6.58 21.24
N THR A 900 33.76 6.94 20.53
CA THR A 900 34.47 8.22 20.70
C THR A 900 33.94 9.28 19.73
N TRP A 901 34.35 10.54 19.91
CA TRP A 901 34.01 11.62 18.97
C TRP A 901 34.57 11.34 17.56
N LEU A 902 35.78 10.77 17.47
CA LEU A 902 36.39 10.38 16.19
C LEU A 902 35.62 9.25 15.48
N ASP A 903 35.09 8.30 16.25
CA ASP A 903 34.26 7.20 15.74
C ASP A 903 32.96 7.73 15.11
N ALA A 904 32.35 8.75 15.74
CA ALA A 904 31.16 9.42 15.24
C ALA A 904 31.42 10.23 13.95
N LEU A 905 32.57 10.91 13.84
CA LEU A 905 32.99 11.55 12.57
C LEU A 905 33.19 10.51 11.46
N ALA A 906 33.83 9.38 11.78
CA ALA A 906 34.07 8.32 10.82
C ALA A 906 32.76 7.69 10.33
N TYR A 907 31.78 7.50 11.21
CA TYR A 907 30.44 7.06 10.85
C TYR A 907 29.77 8.02 9.87
N ALA A 908 29.78 9.33 10.15
CA ALA A 908 29.15 10.33 9.30
C ALA A 908 29.79 10.38 7.89
N ASN A 909 31.12 10.25 7.81
CA ASN A 909 31.83 10.08 6.53
C ASN A 909 31.42 8.78 5.82
N ALA A 910 31.44 7.63 6.50
CA ALA A 910 31.09 6.34 5.90
C ALA A 910 29.63 6.29 5.41
N LEU A 911 28.71 6.93 6.13
CA LEU A 911 27.32 7.09 5.70
C LEU A 911 27.22 7.96 4.44
N SER A 912 27.99 9.05 4.39
CA SER A 912 28.09 9.90 3.18
C SER A 912 28.61 9.12 1.97
N GLU A 913 29.70 8.40 2.14
CA GLU A 913 30.31 7.56 1.09
C GLU A 913 29.34 6.46 0.60
N SER A 914 28.61 5.82 1.52
CA SER A 914 27.60 4.81 1.18
C SER A 914 26.44 5.33 0.33
N GLN A 915 26.23 6.65 0.31
CA GLN A 915 25.17 7.33 -0.46
C GLN A 915 25.74 8.21 -1.60
N GLY A 916 27.04 8.12 -1.89
CA GLY A 916 27.69 8.93 -2.93
C GLY A 916 27.81 10.43 -2.61
N LEU A 917 27.65 10.83 -1.35
CA LEU A 917 27.74 12.21 -0.88
C LEU A 917 29.19 12.60 -0.51
N PRO A 918 29.56 13.89 -0.60
CA PRO A 918 30.88 14.35 -0.18
C PRO A 918 31.08 14.16 1.34
N THR A 919 32.27 13.71 1.74
CA THR A 919 32.64 13.59 3.16
C THR A 919 32.93 14.96 3.78
N CYS A 920 32.45 15.19 5.00
CA CYS A 920 32.57 16.49 5.67
C CYS A 920 33.82 16.65 6.53
N TYR A 921 34.57 15.57 6.74
CA TYR A 921 35.73 15.53 7.65
C TYR A 921 36.96 14.88 6.97
N ASP A 922 38.12 15.54 7.05
CA ASP A 922 39.39 14.91 6.67
C ASP A 922 39.94 14.03 7.81
N LEU A 923 39.79 12.71 7.63
CA LEU A 923 40.30 11.66 8.53
C LEU A 923 41.53 10.93 7.96
N SER A 924 42.18 11.46 6.90
CA SER A 924 43.35 10.83 6.26
C SER A 924 44.57 10.67 7.17
N GLY A 925 44.64 11.46 8.24
CA GLY A 925 45.68 11.39 9.29
C GLY A 925 45.36 10.42 10.45
N CYS A 926 44.34 9.58 10.31
CA CYS A 926 43.89 8.62 11.32
C CYS A 926 44.44 7.21 11.13
N THR A 927 44.52 6.45 12.22
CA THR A 927 44.97 5.05 12.26
C THR A 927 44.10 4.25 13.22
N GLY A 928 43.95 2.95 12.98
CA GLY A 928 42.99 2.09 13.70
C GLY A 928 41.67 1.93 12.95
N ALA A 929 40.68 1.31 13.58
CA ALA A 929 39.34 1.10 13.04
C ALA A 929 38.29 1.80 13.92
N PRO A 930 37.20 2.34 13.34
CA PRO A 930 36.07 2.88 14.09
C PRO A 930 35.49 1.85 15.07
N GLY A 931 35.18 2.27 16.29
CA GLY A 931 34.65 1.41 17.34
C GLY A 931 35.66 0.46 18.00
N ASP A 932 36.96 0.69 17.81
CA ASP A 932 38.04 0.01 18.57
C ASP A 932 39.11 1.00 19.03
N ARG A 933 39.95 1.46 18.09
CA ARG A 933 41.17 2.25 18.40
C ARG A 933 41.46 3.32 17.37
N LEU A 934 40.41 3.95 16.83
CA LEU A 934 40.57 5.06 15.90
C LEU A 934 41.30 6.22 16.60
N SER A 935 42.45 6.60 16.06
CA SER A 935 43.35 7.59 16.65
C SER A 935 44.03 8.40 15.56
N CYS A 936 43.88 9.71 15.64
CA CYS A 936 44.34 10.65 14.63
C CYS A 936 45.45 11.55 15.17
N SER A 937 46.40 11.92 14.29
CA SER A 937 47.38 12.94 14.65
C SER A 937 46.69 14.32 14.79
N LEU A 938 47.14 15.14 15.75
CA LEU A 938 46.52 16.40 16.23
C LEU A 938 46.37 17.55 15.19
N GLN A 939 46.34 17.27 13.89
CA GLN A 939 46.01 18.20 12.82
C GLN A 939 44.77 17.77 11.99
N THR A 940 44.03 16.74 12.42
CA THR A 940 42.74 16.35 11.81
C THR A 940 41.58 17.09 12.49
N GLY A 941 40.67 17.75 11.77
CA GLY A 941 40.65 18.00 10.32
C GLY A 941 39.85 19.26 10.01
N SER A 942 39.94 19.76 8.77
CA SER A 942 39.08 20.88 8.34
C SER A 942 37.66 20.38 8.17
N TYR A 943 36.76 20.83 9.04
CA TYR A 943 35.33 20.83 8.74
C TYR A 943 35.07 21.79 7.59
N ASP A 944 34.42 21.30 6.55
CA ASP A 944 33.85 22.14 5.50
C ASP A 944 32.41 22.53 5.91
N PRO A 945 32.15 23.79 6.32
CA PRO A 945 30.81 24.24 6.71
C PRO A 945 29.84 24.30 5.53
N ASP A 946 30.31 24.17 4.28
CA ASP A 946 29.48 24.06 3.08
C ASP A 946 29.30 22.62 2.60
N CYS A 947 29.84 21.63 3.32
CA CYS A 947 29.61 20.22 3.03
C CYS A 947 28.11 19.86 2.97
N ARG A 948 27.76 19.04 1.97
CA ARG A 948 26.41 18.51 1.73
C ARG A 948 26.25 17.02 2.01
N GLY A 949 27.23 16.41 2.67
CA GLY A 949 27.14 15.06 3.22
C GLY A 949 26.58 15.03 4.64
N TRP A 950 26.62 13.84 5.24
CA TRP A 950 26.28 13.62 6.64
C TRP A 950 27.44 14.06 7.55
N ARG A 951 27.08 14.69 8.65
CA ARG A 951 27.99 15.23 9.67
C ARG A 951 27.34 15.16 11.05
N LEU A 952 28.09 15.46 12.10
CA LEU A 952 27.49 15.72 13.41
C LEU A 952 26.75 17.08 13.39
N PRO A 953 25.65 17.22 14.16
CA PRO A 953 25.05 18.53 14.40
C PRO A 953 26.07 19.45 15.07
N THR A 954 26.04 20.75 14.74
CA THR A 954 26.62 21.76 15.63
C THR A 954 25.82 21.82 16.93
N GLU A 955 26.41 22.36 17.99
CA GLU A 955 25.70 22.50 19.27
C GLU A 955 24.46 23.41 19.14
N ALA A 956 24.54 24.43 18.29
CA ALA A 956 23.41 25.30 17.99
C ALA A 956 22.28 24.56 17.27
N GLU A 957 22.58 23.78 16.23
CA GLU A 957 21.60 22.93 15.55
C GLU A 957 20.99 21.91 16.49
N TRP A 958 21.79 21.32 17.39
CA TRP A 958 21.29 20.38 18.39
C TRP A 958 20.32 21.04 19.37
N GLU A 959 20.66 22.20 19.95
CA GLU A 959 19.76 22.88 20.89
C GLU A 959 18.51 23.43 20.18
N TYR A 960 18.64 23.89 18.94
CA TYR A 960 17.53 24.33 18.11
C TYR A 960 16.56 23.18 17.82
N ALA A 961 17.09 22.04 17.36
CA ALA A 961 16.34 20.82 17.12
C ALA A 961 15.70 20.27 18.40
N TYR A 962 16.41 20.25 19.53
CA TYR A 962 15.86 19.86 20.84
C TYR A 962 14.64 20.70 21.19
N ARG A 963 14.78 22.02 21.07
CA ARG A 963 13.77 23.00 21.47
C ARG A 963 12.52 22.93 20.61
N ALA A 964 12.65 22.70 19.30
CA ALA A 964 11.52 22.59 18.37
C ALA A 964 10.46 23.70 18.56
N GLY A 965 10.92 24.95 18.61
CA GLY A 965 10.09 26.14 18.85
C GLY A 965 9.77 26.47 20.33
N THR A 966 10.12 25.61 21.29
CA THR A 966 9.91 25.87 22.72
C THR A 966 11.02 26.72 23.36
N SER A 967 10.64 27.54 24.34
CA SER A 967 11.58 28.36 25.14
C SER A 967 11.78 27.84 26.57
N SER A 968 11.38 26.60 26.84
CA SER A 968 11.39 26.00 28.18
C SER A 968 12.71 25.25 28.48
N MET A 969 12.85 24.79 29.72
CA MET A 969 13.99 23.97 30.18
C MET A 969 14.02 22.62 29.44
N TYR A 970 12.85 21.98 29.30
CA TYR A 970 12.61 20.79 28.50
C TYR A 970 11.60 21.15 27.40
N TYR A 971 11.57 20.40 26.29
CA TYR A 971 10.54 20.61 25.26
C TYR A 971 9.13 20.26 25.75
N THR A 972 9.01 19.47 26.83
CA THR A 972 7.74 19.19 27.51
C THR A 972 7.31 20.27 28.52
N GLY A 973 8.22 21.14 28.97
CA GLY A 973 7.89 22.21 29.91
C GLY A 973 9.00 22.62 30.87
N GLN A 974 8.60 23.16 32.02
CA GLN A 974 9.47 23.67 33.09
C GLN A 974 9.30 22.83 34.36
N SER A 975 10.39 22.62 35.11
CA SER A 975 10.33 22.05 36.47
C SER A 975 10.76 23.10 37.49
N ASP A 976 9.95 23.27 38.54
CA ASP A 976 10.22 24.18 39.66
C ASP A 976 11.20 23.58 40.71
N THR A 977 11.69 22.35 40.51
CA THR A 977 12.48 21.62 41.51
C THR A 977 13.75 20.98 40.94
N ASN A 978 14.85 21.08 41.70
CA ASN A 978 16.15 20.47 41.35
C ASN A 978 16.44 19.15 42.10
N ALA A 979 15.44 18.57 42.75
CA ALA A 979 15.68 17.82 43.99
C ALA A 979 15.69 16.28 43.88
N LEU A 980 15.16 15.69 42.80
CA LEU A 980 14.93 14.25 42.69
C LEU A 980 15.28 13.70 41.30
N CYS A 981 15.74 12.46 41.24
CA CYS A 981 15.85 11.68 40.00
C CYS A 981 14.49 11.30 39.41
N GLU A 982 13.40 11.39 40.17
CA GLU A 982 12.03 11.20 39.70
C GLU A 982 11.47 12.55 39.18
N GLN A 983 11.10 12.62 37.90
CA GLN A 983 10.44 13.77 37.26
C GLN A 983 9.33 13.31 36.30
N PRO A 984 8.06 13.26 36.74
CA PRO A 984 6.92 12.83 35.92
C PRO A 984 6.73 13.59 34.60
N LEU A 985 7.30 14.79 34.46
CA LEU A 985 7.32 15.59 33.23
C LEU A 985 8.17 14.97 32.10
N LEU A 986 9.04 14.01 32.44
CA LEU A 986 10.03 13.39 31.54
C LEU A 986 9.81 11.88 31.36
N ASP A 987 8.91 11.27 32.12
CA ASP A 987 8.78 9.80 32.15
C ASP A 987 8.29 9.21 30.82
N ASP A 988 7.50 9.97 30.05
CA ASP A 988 7.00 9.62 28.72
C ASP A 988 7.97 9.98 27.58
N THR A 989 8.98 10.83 27.84
CA THR A 989 9.78 11.50 26.80
C THR A 989 11.29 11.26 26.91
N ALA A 990 11.76 10.68 28.02
CA ALA A 990 13.18 10.45 28.30
C ALA A 990 13.43 9.06 28.89
N ASN A 991 14.62 8.53 28.66
CA ASN A 991 15.19 7.39 29.39
C ASN A 991 16.31 7.90 30.30
N TYR A 992 16.12 7.95 31.61
CA TYR A 992 17.00 8.69 32.54
C TYR A 992 16.99 8.09 33.95
N CYS A 993 17.74 8.67 34.90
CA CYS A 993 17.96 8.04 36.23
C CYS A 993 16.70 7.68 37.03
N GLY A 994 15.54 8.28 36.73
CA GLY A 994 14.26 7.97 37.34
C GLY A 994 13.49 6.80 36.71
N ASN A 995 13.82 6.38 35.48
CA ASN A 995 13.07 5.37 34.73
C ASN A 995 13.95 4.45 33.84
N CYS A 996 15.26 4.41 34.08
CA CYS A 996 16.24 3.69 33.25
C CYS A 996 16.28 2.16 33.40
N GLU A 997 15.41 1.56 34.22
CA GLU A 997 15.39 0.11 34.47
C GLU A 997 15.23 -0.73 33.19
N VAL A 998 16.01 -1.81 33.08
CA VAL A 998 16.06 -2.75 31.94
C VAL A 998 16.12 -4.21 32.42
N GLU A 999 15.62 -5.16 31.62
CA GLU A 999 15.55 -6.58 32.02
C GLU A 999 16.67 -7.47 31.46
N TYR A 1000 17.54 -6.94 30.60
CA TYR A 1000 18.64 -7.70 29.98
C TYR A 1000 19.86 -7.85 30.90
N GLU A 1001 20.66 -8.90 30.70
CA GLU A 1001 21.89 -9.13 31.46
C GLU A 1001 22.96 -8.07 31.14
N GLY A 1002 23.71 -7.63 32.16
CA GLY A 1002 24.74 -6.60 32.01
C GLY A 1002 24.24 -5.15 32.20
N ALA A 1003 23.05 -4.97 32.78
CA ALA A 1003 22.58 -3.69 33.28
C ALA A 1003 23.58 -3.03 34.27
N TYR A 1004 23.60 -1.70 34.29
CA TYR A 1004 24.54 -0.88 35.04
C TYR A 1004 23.92 -0.28 36.30
N ASP A 1005 24.71 -0.23 37.38
CA ASP A 1005 24.29 0.37 38.65
C ASP A 1005 24.59 1.88 38.65
N CYS A 1006 23.58 2.69 38.33
CA CYS A 1006 23.71 4.15 38.38
C CYS A 1006 23.86 4.70 39.82
N SER A 1007 23.70 3.88 40.87
CA SER A 1007 23.81 4.35 42.27
C SER A 1007 25.25 4.48 42.77
N ASP A 1008 26.23 3.86 42.11
CA ASP A 1008 27.65 3.92 42.47
C ASP A 1008 28.30 5.31 42.20
N ASP A 1009 27.63 6.22 41.48
CA ASP A 1009 28.09 7.62 41.26
C ASP A 1009 27.89 8.54 42.50
N GLY A 1010 27.56 7.95 43.66
CA GLY A 1010 28.07 8.37 44.97
C GLY A 1010 27.55 9.67 45.58
N ALA A 1011 26.55 10.34 44.98
CA ALA A 1011 26.13 11.68 45.41
C ALA A 1011 24.63 11.91 45.67
N ARG A 1012 23.71 11.01 45.26
CA ARG A 1012 22.26 11.32 45.25
C ARG A 1012 21.39 10.14 45.71
N PRO A 1013 20.33 10.36 46.51
CA PRO A 1013 19.33 9.33 46.79
C PRO A 1013 18.39 9.12 45.59
N HIS A 1014 17.76 7.94 45.50
CA HIS A 1014 16.79 7.55 44.45
C HIS A 1014 17.38 7.33 43.05
N MET A 1015 18.55 6.70 42.94
CA MET A 1015 19.07 6.14 41.68
C MET A 1015 18.80 4.64 41.62
N LEU A 1016 18.43 4.15 40.43
CA LEU A 1016 18.11 2.74 40.17
C LEU A 1016 19.40 1.95 39.87
N THR A 1017 19.45 0.69 40.31
CA THR A 1017 20.68 -0.14 40.29
C THR A 1017 20.78 -1.10 39.10
N ASN A 1018 19.85 -1.02 38.16
CA ASN A 1018 19.65 -2.01 37.10
C ASN A 1018 19.26 -1.33 35.79
N CYS A 1019 20.10 -0.40 35.32
CA CYS A 1019 19.79 0.54 34.26
C CYS A 1019 20.56 0.34 32.95
N GLY A 1020 20.03 0.89 31.86
CA GLY A 1020 20.74 0.92 30.58
C GLY A 1020 20.00 1.73 29.50
N PRO A 1021 20.56 1.79 28.28
CA PRO A 1021 19.86 2.30 27.11
C PRO A 1021 18.60 1.46 26.82
N LYS A 1022 17.70 2.04 26.04
CA LYS A 1022 16.48 1.40 25.53
C LYS A 1022 16.44 1.55 24.01
N PRO A 1023 15.65 0.72 23.29
CA PRO A 1023 15.48 0.89 21.86
C PRO A 1023 15.02 2.30 21.52
N VAL A 1024 15.63 2.89 20.49
CA VAL A 1024 15.35 4.26 20.06
C VAL A 1024 13.93 4.39 19.53
N GLY A 1025 13.37 5.60 19.57
CA GLY A 1025 12.04 5.89 19.04
C GLY A 1025 10.87 5.40 19.91
N GLN A 1026 11.14 4.82 21.09
CA GLN A 1026 10.09 4.30 21.99
C GLN A 1026 9.44 5.38 22.88
N ARG A 1027 10.04 6.57 22.97
CA ARG A 1027 9.54 7.69 23.78
C ARG A 1027 8.74 8.68 22.95
N THR A 1028 8.00 9.57 23.61
CA THR A 1028 7.27 10.62 22.90
C THR A 1028 8.28 11.63 22.31
N PRO A 1029 8.24 11.90 21.00
CA PRO A 1029 9.16 12.83 20.37
C PRO A 1029 8.85 14.28 20.77
N ASN A 1030 9.77 15.19 20.44
CA ASN A 1030 9.50 16.61 20.52
C ASN A 1030 8.54 17.09 19.40
N PRO A 1031 8.06 18.36 19.40
CA PRO A 1031 7.11 18.87 18.41
C PRO A 1031 7.49 18.77 16.93
N TRP A 1032 8.74 18.43 16.59
CA TRP A 1032 9.18 18.21 15.21
C TRP A 1032 9.32 16.72 14.85
N GLY A 1033 8.99 15.80 15.75
CA GLY A 1033 9.11 14.35 15.51
C GLY A 1033 10.49 13.78 15.81
N ILE A 1034 11.32 14.48 16.59
CA ILE A 1034 12.66 14.02 16.97
C ILE A 1034 12.60 13.34 18.34
N PHE A 1035 13.04 12.09 18.39
CA PHE A 1035 13.00 11.19 19.54
C PHE A 1035 14.30 11.25 20.35
N ASP A 1036 14.22 10.83 21.62
CA ASP A 1036 15.35 10.57 22.51
C ASP A 1036 16.31 11.76 22.75
N MET A 1037 15.93 12.98 22.36
CA MET A 1037 16.71 14.22 22.56
C MET A 1037 17.03 14.53 24.05
N ALA A 1038 16.39 13.84 24.98
CA ALA A 1038 16.63 13.91 26.41
C ALA A 1038 16.77 12.49 26.97
N GLY A 1039 17.94 12.13 27.50
CA GLY A 1039 18.19 10.80 28.04
C GLY A 1039 18.70 9.82 26.98
N ASN A 1040 18.52 8.54 27.27
CA ASN A 1040 19.01 7.38 26.52
C ASN A 1040 20.55 7.38 26.39
N VAL A 1041 21.16 8.05 25.41
CA VAL A 1041 22.60 8.31 25.39
C VAL A 1041 22.92 9.79 25.19
N ALA A 1042 23.96 10.28 25.86
CA ALA A 1042 24.50 11.61 25.63
C ALA A 1042 25.03 11.71 24.19
N GLU A 1043 24.62 12.73 23.47
CA GLU A 1043 24.94 12.88 22.05
C GLU A 1043 26.19 13.74 21.85
N LEU A 1044 27.17 13.19 21.13
CA LEU A 1044 28.33 13.90 20.62
C LEU A 1044 27.92 14.87 19.51
N VAL A 1045 28.22 16.16 19.70
CA VAL A 1045 28.04 17.20 18.67
C VAL A 1045 29.38 17.59 18.07
N TRP A 1046 29.38 18.37 17.00
CA TRP A 1046 30.60 18.86 16.36
C TRP A 1046 31.44 19.72 17.32
N ASP A 1047 30.83 20.69 17.99
CA ASP A 1047 31.52 21.82 18.64
C ASP A 1047 32.59 21.45 19.70
N GLY A 1048 33.70 22.20 19.67
CA GLY A 1048 34.66 22.26 20.78
C GLY A 1048 34.10 23.03 21.98
N PHE A 1049 34.37 22.55 23.21
CA PHE A 1049 33.81 23.17 24.42
C PHE A 1049 34.48 24.52 24.74
N GLY A 1050 33.71 25.60 24.68
CA GLY A 1050 34.20 26.96 24.93
C GLY A 1050 33.09 27.99 25.21
N PRO A 1051 33.46 29.26 25.43
CA PRO A 1051 32.52 30.35 25.65
C PRO A 1051 31.74 30.68 24.37
N TYR A 1052 30.45 31.02 24.53
CA TYR A 1052 29.60 31.45 23.42
C TYR A 1052 29.96 32.87 22.92
N PRO A 1053 29.77 33.16 21.62
CA PRO A 1053 29.78 34.52 21.08
C PRO A 1053 28.56 35.34 21.54
N GLU A 1054 28.61 36.67 21.45
CA GLU A 1054 27.47 37.54 21.83
C GLU A 1054 26.25 37.38 20.90
N GLN A 1055 26.49 37.03 19.63
CA GLN A 1055 25.50 36.65 18.62
C GLN A 1055 26.24 35.83 17.55
N ALA A 1056 25.56 34.86 16.92
CA ALA A 1056 26.12 34.11 15.79
C ALA A 1056 25.07 33.70 14.75
N THR A 1057 25.56 33.46 13.53
CA THR A 1057 24.83 32.80 12.44
C THR A 1057 25.63 31.55 12.08
N ASP A 1058 24.96 30.39 12.03
CA ASP A 1058 25.56 29.06 11.82
C ASP A 1058 26.87 28.81 12.62
N PRO A 1059 26.87 28.98 13.96
CA PRO A 1059 28.08 28.81 14.76
C PRO A 1059 28.59 27.38 14.74
N THR A 1060 29.87 27.20 14.41
CA THR A 1060 30.57 25.90 14.38
C THR A 1060 31.38 25.63 15.64
N GLY A 1061 30.96 26.17 16.78
CA GLY A 1061 31.61 26.03 18.08
C GLY A 1061 32.92 26.78 18.29
N ALA A 1062 33.54 26.52 19.45
CA ALA A 1062 34.91 26.96 19.70
C ALA A 1062 35.91 26.04 18.96
N ALA A 1063 37.07 26.60 18.60
CA ALA A 1063 38.09 25.86 17.86
C ALA A 1063 38.58 24.62 18.64
N HIS A 1064 38.70 23.52 17.92
CA HIS A 1064 39.19 22.22 18.38
C HIS A 1064 40.66 22.29 18.86
N ASP A 1065 40.88 22.39 20.17
CA ASP A 1065 42.22 22.59 20.77
C ASP A 1065 42.97 21.29 21.16
N GLY A 1066 42.34 20.14 20.96
CA GLY A 1066 42.85 18.80 21.29
C GLY A 1066 42.26 18.20 22.57
N THR A 1067 41.41 18.93 23.32
CA THR A 1067 41.10 18.57 24.71
C THR A 1067 39.64 18.21 25.00
N ALA A 1068 38.65 18.91 24.43
CA ALA A 1068 37.24 18.74 24.80
C ALA A 1068 36.27 18.94 23.62
N ALA A 1069 35.36 18.00 23.42
CA ALA A 1069 34.17 18.12 22.56
C ALA A 1069 32.94 18.27 23.46
N VAL A 1070 31.92 18.97 22.97
CA VAL A 1070 30.63 19.11 23.65
C VAL A 1070 29.84 17.80 23.56
N VAL A 1071 29.09 17.48 24.62
CA VAL A 1071 28.03 16.46 24.61
C VAL A 1071 26.72 17.02 25.16
N ARG A 1072 25.60 16.57 24.62
CA ARG A 1072 24.25 17.07 24.95
C ARG A 1072 23.27 15.91 25.24
N GLY A 1073 22.03 16.22 25.62
CA GLY A 1073 20.96 15.23 25.93
C GLY A 1073 21.11 14.50 27.27
N ALA A 1074 22.35 14.13 27.61
CA ALA A 1074 22.77 13.25 28.72
C ALA A 1074 22.19 11.82 28.64
N GLY A 1075 22.94 10.82 29.10
CA GLY A 1075 22.54 9.41 28.96
C GLY A 1075 21.56 8.91 30.02
N PHE A 1076 21.30 7.59 30.01
CA PHE A 1076 20.32 6.94 30.87
C PHE A 1076 20.60 7.02 32.39
N CYS A 1077 21.85 7.18 32.84
CA CYS A 1077 22.15 7.51 34.24
C CYS A 1077 22.01 9.02 34.55
N GLY A 1078 21.68 9.84 33.55
CA GLY A 1078 21.59 11.28 33.62
C GLY A 1078 20.54 11.76 34.63
N HIS A 1079 20.98 12.65 35.53
CA HIS A 1079 20.07 13.39 36.41
C HIS A 1079 19.22 14.36 35.58
N MET A 1080 17.96 14.59 35.95
CA MET A 1080 17.05 15.51 35.21
C MET A 1080 17.65 16.89 34.87
N ALA A 1081 18.49 17.42 35.75
CA ALA A 1081 19.23 18.68 35.55
C ALA A 1081 20.21 18.67 34.35
N ARG A 1082 20.59 17.49 33.85
CA ARG A 1082 21.45 17.29 32.67
C ARG A 1082 20.67 17.06 31.37
N LEU A 1083 19.37 16.75 31.48
CA LEU A 1083 18.47 16.51 30.34
C LEU A 1083 17.93 17.81 29.71
N ARG A 1084 18.34 18.98 30.22
CA ARG A 1084 17.81 20.30 29.83
C ARG A 1084 18.33 20.72 28.46
N ALA A 1085 17.52 21.46 27.70
CA ALA A 1085 17.90 22.04 26.41
C ALA A 1085 19.27 22.74 26.42
N ALA A 1086 19.58 23.46 27.50
CA ALA A 1086 20.78 24.27 27.64
C ALA A 1086 21.94 23.59 28.39
N ASP A 1087 21.79 22.38 28.95
CA ASP A 1087 22.89 21.74 29.70
C ASP A 1087 23.98 21.23 28.76
N ARG A 1088 25.23 21.65 29.03
CA ARG A 1088 26.40 21.35 28.17
C ARG A 1088 27.39 20.47 28.94
N GLY A 1089 27.48 19.21 28.56
CA GLY A 1089 28.59 18.35 28.97
C GLY A 1089 29.85 18.59 28.13
N ASN A 1090 30.97 18.05 28.56
CA ASN A 1090 32.13 17.87 27.70
C ASN A 1090 32.87 16.55 27.98
N THR A 1091 33.51 16.03 26.94
CA THR A 1091 34.33 14.82 26.98
C THR A 1091 35.60 15.01 26.16
N ARG A 1092 36.62 14.18 26.36
CA ARG A 1092 37.78 14.17 25.47
C ARG A 1092 37.42 13.43 24.19
N TRP A 1093 37.94 13.88 23.05
CA TRP A 1093 37.57 13.32 21.73
C TRP A 1093 37.90 11.82 21.56
N ILE A 1094 38.82 11.30 22.38
CA ILE A 1094 39.27 9.90 22.44
C ILE A 1094 38.66 9.10 23.60
N THR A 1095 37.78 9.72 24.39
CA THR A 1095 37.05 9.04 25.47
C THR A 1095 35.74 8.54 24.90
N SER A 1096 35.43 7.28 25.17
CA SER A 1096 34.10 6.71 25.04
C SER A 1096 33.47 6.52 26.43
N ALA A 1097 32.14 6.46 26.47
CA ALA A 1097 31.37 6.18 27.68
C ALA A 1097 30.16 5.30 27.33
N ILE A 1098 29.70 4.51 28.30
CA ILE A 1098 28.63 3.51 28.13
C ILE A 1098 27.25 4.13 27.87
N ASP A 1099 27.12 5.42 28.17
CA ASP A 1099 25.90 6.22 28.06
C ASP A 1099 26.08 7.36 27.07
N MET A 1100 26.98 7.20 26.07
CA MET A 1100 27.33 8.23 25.09
C MET A 1100 27.37 7.68 23.66
N GLY A 1101 26.55 8.27 22.80
CA GLY A 1101 26.41 7.99 21.38
C GLY A 1101 26.31 9.28 20.57
N PHE A 1102 25.56 9.28 19.48
CA PHE A 1102 25.40 10.44 18.58
C PHE A 1102 24.23 10.24 17.60
N ARG A 1103 23.89 11.32 16.89
CA ARG A 1103 23.06 11.31 15.68
C ARG A 1103 23.71 12.17 14.58
N VAL A 1104 23.26 12.01 13.33
CA VAL A 1104 23.80 12.77 12.19
C VAL A 1104 22.81 13.80 11.64
N VAL A 1105 23.35 14.83 10.99
CA VAL A 1105 22.62 15.84 10.21
C VAL A 1105 23.20 16.01 8.81
N ARG A 1106 22.42 16.60 7.90
CA ARG A 1106 22.84 17.02 6.56
C ARG A 1106 22.22 18.36 6.21
N THR A 1107 23.05 19.35 5.89
CA THR A 1107 22.60 20.68 5.45
C THR A 1107 21.97 20.61 4.07
N LEU A 1108 20.86 21.32 3.87
CA LEU A 1108 20.20 21.51 2.57
C LEU A 1108 20.62 22.85 1.94
N ASP A 1109 20.29 23.05 0.66
CA ASP A 1109 20.67 24.24 -0.13
C ASP A 1109 19.67 25.39 -0.05
#